data_AF-A0A2E3HEA9-F1
#
_entry.id   AF-A0A2E3HEA9-F1
#
_cell.length_a   1.000
_cell.length_b   1.000
_cell.length_c   1.000
_cell.angle_alpha   90.00
_cell.angle_beta   90.00
_cell.angle_gamma   90.00
#
_symmetry.space_group_name_H-M   'P 1'
#
loop_
_entity.id
_entity.type
_entity.pdbx_description
1 polymer ?
#
loop_
_entity_poly.entity_id
_entity_poly.type
_entity_poly.pdbx_seq_one_letter_code
_entity_poly.pdbx_strand_id
1 'polypeptide(L)'
;MMRNSAHHSPLTIGALLLGVSFSPAVTAADKVTYDDDVLPIFESSCLNCHNADKKKGDLDLSNFSGVMAGGAGGAVADPGDGAASTLYGSITHTIEPFMPPRGEKLAKKEADIIRAWIDGGMLENKSSKAKKPTGPKIAKLDVDPSAKPEGPPPMPGNINLEPAITSSRNTVVNDMACSPWAPLLAITGQKQILLYNTDTLRLAAIIPFPRGFPETVSFHPTGKYLMAGGGIPGKSGTTYTWDVITGKLLMSNGREFDSVLAASLRLDLGGVALGGPSRLIKLWDTQSGEEIKSIKKHTDWVTSLAYSPDGVLLTTGDRNGGVWVWEAQTGNEFHTLRGHTSGITAISWRTDSNIVGTASEDGQLIFWEMNNGGQVKKFTAHGGGTLSLDYARNGEFVTSGRNHEVKIWKADFTLKKSLPRFSEMVVETAITHDGKRIFTADWNGVIEAWDATTFQKLGQLSGNPPRIADRILELEKALIKAPEATASAKATLEGAQREIASAKASLAKAEASLASTKATIGRLTSEKGTIATTLAETNTSIETLGKSIREEKSKALTLAQDRSAAHKKAIASADADLKRFAVAPLEKVEETLISEASRLRNKSESKPGDDALKKQAEEASRKLAEHQAKLAETRNQLAGAREKMNELSQQNEALVSSMDEARKSLETANKKLQTLDASRKEITAKAATVNTELQNSSKQLLAAQAAVKSAQENLNAREAALEKPRIEFEKKQAHQKTLEKDLKFWRAAEVNAKVLIATERRDSLKSAQEEETAAADTIAGQLESFHGELGKIESRKEELTSQLDKLGKEVAALKKSLAERKPLLEESERETKALLDRYQDLLK
;
A
#
# COMPACT_ATOMS: atom_id res chain seq x y z
N MET A 1 112.17 -5.28 14.61
CA MET A 1 113.06 -5.15 13.43
C MET A 1 112.45 -4.05 12.56
N MET A 2 113.01 -2.82 12.58
CA MET A 2 113.94 -2.32 11.54
C MET A 2 113.41 -2.60 10.12
N ARG A 3 113.18 -1.66 9.19
CA ARG A 3 113.73 -0.31 8.98
C ARG A 3 112.94 0.35 7.82
N ASN A 4 112.77 1.68 7.88
CA ASN A 4 112.97 2.73 6.85
C ASN A 4 112.49 2.51 5.38
N SER A 5 111.96 3.50 4.65
CA SER A 5 111.81 4.96 4.84
C SER A 5 111.16 5.60 3.58
N ALA A 6 110.31 6.62 3.82
CA ALA A 6 110.11 7.92 3.13
C ALA A 6 110.13 8.00 1.59
N HIS A 7 109.17 8.64 0.91
CA HIS A 7 108.81 10.09 0.89
C HIS A 7 107.45 10.22 0.14
N HIS A 8 106.52 11.18 0.31
CA HIS A 8 106.42 12.54 0.86
C HIS A 8 105.00 12.80 1.42
N SER A 9 104.88 13.68 2.41
CA SER A 9 103.67 14.44 2.82
C SER A 9 104.03 15.95 2.69
N PRO A 10 103.14 16.97 2.79
CA PRO A 10 101.90 17.11 3.59
C PRO A 10 100.75 17.80 2.78
N LEU A 11 99.57 18.26 3.23
CA LEU A 11 99.15 18.90 4.48
C LEU A 11 97.60 19.03 4.46
N THR A 12 96.93 18.44 5.47
CA THR A 12 95.78 18.93 6.27
C THR A 12 94.55 19.70 5.73
N ILE A 13 93.42 19.30 6.34
CA ILE A 13 92.22 20.05 6.78
C ILE A 13 90.98 19.94 5.89
N GLY A 14 89.90 19.56 6.57
CA GLY A 14 88.65 19.08 5.99
C GLY A 14 87.72 20.16 5.48
N ALA A 15 86.78 19.71 4.67
CA ALA A 15 85.61 20.49 4.30
C ALA A 15 84.43 19.55 4.07
N LEU A 16 83.40 19.82 4.87
CA LEU A 16 81.99 19.52 4.70
C LEU A 16 81.60 19.37 3.21
N LEU A 17 81.41 18.14 2.73
CA LEU A 17 80.82 17.89 1.41
C LEU A 17 79.30 17.86 1.54
N LEU A 18 78.72 19.06 1.39
CA LEU A 18 77.36 19.26 0.91
C LEU A 18 77.18 18.44 -0.37
N GLY A 19 76.48 17.31 -0.26
CA GLY A 19 75.92 16.61 -1.39
C GLY A 19 74.85 17.49 -2.02
N VAL A 20 75.23 18.22 -3.07
CA VAL A 20 74.31 18.99 -3.92
C VAL A 20 73.40 17.99 -4.61
N SER A 21 72.23 17.78 -4.04
CA SER A 21 71.07 17.25 -4.77
C SER A 21 70.74 18.24 -5.87
N PHE A 22 71.03 17.86 -7.11
CA PHE A 22 70.45 18.51 -8.30
C PHE A 22 68.93 18.28 -8.24
N SER A 23 68.22 19.19 -7.55
CA SER A 23 66.83 19.46 -7.86
C SER A 23 66.81 20.04 -9.27
N PRO A 24 66.08 19.48 -10.24
CA PRO A 24 65.76 20.26 -11.42
C PRO A 24 64.95 21.45 -10.92
N ALA A 25 65.46 22.66 -11.16
CA ALA A 25 64.67 23.87 -11.03
C ALA A 25 63.37 23.63 -11.81
N VAL A 26 62.24 23.84 -11.14
CA VAL A 26 60.93 23.93 -11.79
C VAL A 26 61.04 25.07 -12.78
N THR A 27 61.32 24.75 -14.05
CA THR A 27 61.07 25.65 -15.15
C THR A 27 59.58 25.93 -15.13
N ALA A 28 59.20 27.20 -14.98
CA ALA A 28 57.83 27.63 -15.24
C ALA A 28 57.39 27.00 -16.57
N ALA A 29 56.30 26.23 -16.56
CA ALA A 29 55.76 25.67 -17.79
C ALA A 29 55.56 26.81 -18.77
N ASP A 30 56.19 26.73 -19.95
CA ASP A 30 56.01 27.71 -21.02
C ASP A 30 54.50 27.83 -21.27
N LYS A 31 53.98 29.06 -21.16
CA LYS A 31 52.56 29.33 -21.39
C LYS A 31 52.24 28.99 -22.83
N VAL A 32 51.38 28.00 -23.05
CA VAL A 32 50.89 27.68 -24.39
C VAL A 32 49.95 28.80 -24.85
N THR A 33 50.25 29.43 -25.98
CA THR A 33 49.48 30.56 -26.52
C THR A 33 48.81 30.22 -27.85
N TYR A 34 47.80 31.01 -28.22
CA TYR A 34 47.14 30.87 -29.50
C TYR A 34 48.12 31.18 -30.64
N ASP A 35 48.78 32.34 -30.55
CA ASP A 35 49.65 32.85 -31.62
C ASP A 35 50.88 31.96 -31.85
N ASP A 36 51.52 31.47 -30.78
CA ASP A 36 52.81 30.77 -30.91
C ASP A 36 52.65 29.25 -31.11
N ASP A 37 51.65 28.62 -30.48
CA ASP A 37 51.59 27.16 -30.35
C ASP A 37 50.37 26.52 -31.04
N VAL A 38 49.22 27.20 -31.08
CA VAL A 38 47.96 26.62 -31.57
C VAL A 38 47.63 27.04 -33.00
N LEU A 39 47.85 28.30 -33.36
CA LEU A 39 47.64 28.83 -34.71
C LEU A 39 48.44 28.04 -35.77
N PRO A 40 49.72 27.67 -35.56
CA PRO A 40 50.45 26.85 -36.52
C PRO A 40 49.81 25.48 -36.79
N ILE A 41 49.17 24.89 -35.79
CA ILE A 41 48.44 23.61 -35.91
C ILE A 41 47.14 23.80 -36.71
N PHE A 42 46.45 24.92 -36.48
CA PHE A 42 45.25 25.25 -37.25
C PHE A 42 45.59 25.58 -38.70
N GLU A 43 46.68 26.30 -38.96
CA GLU A 43 47.18 26.60 -40.30
C GLU A 43 47.48 25.33 -41.09
N SER A 44 48.12 24.33 -40.47
CA SER A 44 48.47 23.09 -41.15
C SER A 44 47.28 22.17 -41.42
N SER A 45 46.31 22.11 -40.50
CA SER A 45 45.33 21.02 -40.45
C SER A 45 43.87 21.47 -40.56
N CYS A 46 43.56 22.74 -40.29
CA CYS A 46 42.18 23.21 -40.09
C CYS A 46 41.77 24.37 -41.03
N LEU A 47 42.67 25.29 -41.35
CA LEU A 47 42.34 26.51 -42.12
C LEU A 47 41.97 26.25 -43.59
N ASN A 48 42.18 25.03 -44.12
CA ASN A 48 41.66 24.67 -45.44
C ASN A 48 40.12 24.68 -45.52
N CYS A 49 39.44 24.53 -44.39
CA CYS A 49 37.97 24.48 -44.29
C CYS A 49 37.35 25.43 -43.25
N HIS A 50 38.16 26.07 -42.39
CA HIS A 50 37.73 26.95 -41.30
C HIS A 50 38.55 28.25 -41.28
N ASN A 51 38.36 29.10 -42.29
CA ASN A 51 39.00 30.41 -42.41
C ASN A 51 37.95 31.50 -42.73
N ALA A 52 38.38 32.76 -42.78
CA ALA A 52 37.50 33.91 -43.03
C ALA A 52 36.62 33.79 -44.29
N ASP A 53 37.12 33.16 -45.36
CA ASP A 53 36.42 32.99 -46.64
C ASP A 53 35.62 31.67 -46.72
N LYS A 54 35.99 30.66 -45.93
CA LYS A 54 35.40 29.32 -45.90
C LYS A 54 35.14 28.91 -44.45
N LYS A 55 33.93 29.22 -43.96
CA LYS A 55 33.46 28.91 -42.59
C LYS A 55 32.52 27.71 -42.58
N LYS A 56 33.03 26.49 -42.80
CA LYS A 56 32.16 25.30 -42.70
C LYS A 56 31.64 25.18 -41.26
N GLY A 57 30.32 25.05 -41.08
CA GLY A 57 29.69 25.06 -39.76
C GLY A 57 29.80 26.42 -39.04
N ASP A 58 29.93 27.51 -39.80
CA ASP A 58 30.09 28.90 -39.34
C ASP A 58 31.29 29.15 -38.41
N LEU A 59 32.26 28.22 -38.39
CA LEU A 59 33.44 28.28 -37.55
C LEU A 59 34.65 28.84 -38.30
N ASP A 60 35.29 29.86 -37.72
CA ASP A 60 36.54 30.48 -38.18
C ASP A 60 37.66 30.25 -37.16
N LEU A 61 38.72 29.54 -37.55
CA LEU A 61 39.87 29.23 -36.68
C LEU A 61 41.10 30.07 -37.03
N SER A 62 41.01 31.02 -37.97
CA SER A 62 42.14 31.80 -38.50
C SER A 62 42.57 32.96 -37.60
N ASN A 63 41.75 33.31 -36.61
CA ASN A 63 42.04 34.36 -35.63
C ASN A 63 41.38 34.01 -34.28
N PHE A 64 41.96 34.53 -33.20
CA PHE A 64 41.50 34.22 -31.84
C PHE A 64 40.04 34.63 -31.61
N SER A 65 39.60 35.77 -32.16
CA SER A 65 38.20 36.21 -32.07
C SER A 65 37.22 35.24 -32.73
N GLY A 66 37.58 34.63 -33.85
CA GLY A 66 36.76 33.64 -34.56
C GLY A 66 36.62 32.35 -33.77
N VAL A 67 37.71 31.89 -33.15
CA VAL A 67 37.67 30.71 -32.26
C VAL A 67 36.76 30.98 -31.05
N MET A 68 36.82 32.19 -30.50
CA MET A 68 35.99 32.58 -29.37
C MET A 68 34.51 32.79 -29.73
N ALA A 69 34.22 33.24 -30.96
CA ALA A 69 32.85 33.40 -31.45
C ALA A 69 32.12 32.05 -31.65
N GLY A 70 32.88 30.96 -31.81
CA GLY A 70 32.31 29.63 -32.03
C GLY A 70 31.74 29.44 -33.43
N GLY A 71 30.90 28.42 -33.61
CA GLY A 71 30.22 28.13 -34.88
C GLY A 71 28.72 27.94 -34.71
N ALA A 72 28.05 27.37 -35.72
CA ALA A 72 26.60 27.13 -35.70
C ALA A 72 26.11 26.23 -34.55
N GLY A 73 27.03 25.48 -33.91
CA GLY A 73 26.79 24.64 -32.74
C GLY A 73 27.11 25.31 -31.39
N GLY A 74 27.43 26.60 -31.37
CA GLY A 74 27.84 27.35 -30.17
C GLY A 74 29.36 27.43 -29.99
N ALA A 75 29.79 27.71 -28.76
CA ALA A 75 31.20 27.82 -28.40
C ALA A 75 31.96 26.51 -28.67
N VAL A 76 33.14 26.61 -29.29
CA VAL A 76 33.95 25.44 -29.63
C VAL A 76 34.85 24.97 -28.48
N ALA A 77 35.18 25.87 -27.55
CA ALA A 77 35.96 25.57 -26.36
C ALA A 77 35.66 26.59 -25.26
N ASP A 78 35.53 26.12 -24.02
CA ASP A 78 35.40 26.98 -22.85
C ASP A 78 36.76 27.11 -22.14
N PRO A 79 37.18 28.32 -21.74
CA PRO A 79 38.44 28.51 -21.03
C PRO A 79 38.51 27.66 -19.75
N GLY A 80 39.55 26.84 -19.65
CA GLY A 80 39.79 25.94 -18.53
C GLY A 80 39.15 24.56 -18.65
N ASP A 81 38.49 24.24 -19.77
CA ASP A 81 37.90 22.92 -20.01
C ASP A 81 38.32 22.33 -21.37
N GLY A 82 39.63 22.10 -21.53
CA GLY A 82 40.22 21.59 -22.76
C GLY A 82 39.78 20.17 -23.08
N ALA A 83 39.68 19.31 -22.07
CA ALA A 83 39.19 17.95 -22.25
C ALA A 83 37.69 17.90 -22.58
N ALA A 84 36.88 18.89 -22.18
CA ALA A 84 35.47 18.95 -22.57
C ALA A 84 35.12 19.74 -23.81
N SER A 85 36.06 20.56 -24.32
CA SER A 85 35.84 21.35 -25.52
C SER A 85 35.36 20.50 -26.69
N THR A 86 34.34 21.01 -27.39
CA THR A 86 33.84 20.44 -28.64
C THR A 86 34.98 20.35 -29.66
N LEU A 87 35.88 21.33 -29.67
CA LEU A 87 37.07 21.37 -30.50
C LEU A 87 37.98 20.17 -30.26
N TYR A 88 38.37 19.89 -29.01
CA TYR A 88 39.20 18.73 -28.68
C TYR A 88 38.48 17.41 -28.97
N GLY A 89 37.17 17.36 -28.70
CA GLY A 89 36.34 16.19 -28.98
C GLY A 89 36.27 15.83 -30.47
N SER A 90 36.09 16.84 -31.32
CA SER A 90 35.99 16.71 -32.77
C SER A 90 37.33 16.34 -33.43
N ILE A 91 38.46 16.90 -32.98
CA ILE A 91 39.79 16.59 -33.55
C ILE A 91 40.37 15.24 -33.08
N THR A 92 39.87 14.71 -31.96
CA THR A 92 40.26 13.39 -31.42
C THR A 92 39.30 12.26 -31.82
N HIS A 93 38.23 12.58 -32.55
CA HIS A 93 37.15 11.68 -32.96
C HIS A 93 36.44 11.02 -31.77
N THR A 94 36.19 11.80 -30.71
CA THR A 94 35.43 11.36 -29.53
C THR A 94 34.00 11.92 -29.51
N ILE A 95 33.72 12.97 -30.29
CA ILE A 95 32.41 13.63 -30.42
C ILE A 95 32.16 13.92 -31.91
N GLU A 96 30.94 13.65 -32.40
CA GLU A 96 30.52 14.05 -33.75
C GLU A 96 30.08 15.53 -33.76
N PRO A 97 30.42 16.31 -34.80
CA PRO A 97 31.06 15.91 -36.05
C PRO A 97 32.57 15.68 -35.92
N PHE A 98 33.08 14.64 -36.58
CA PHE A 98 34.52 14.36 -36.66
C PHE A 98 35.23 15.32 -37.61
N MET A 99 36.39 15.81 -37.18
CA MET A 99 37.22 16.73 -37.96
C MET A 99 38.63 16.15 -38.06
N PRO A 100 39.12 15.78 -39.27
CA PRO A 100 38.47 15.89 -40.59
C PRO A 100 37.39 14.81 -40.86
N PRO A 101 36.26 15.11 -41.54
CA PRO A 101 35.13 14.17 -41.73
C PRO A 101 35.45 12.88 -42.49
N ARG A 102 36.54 12.87 -43.28
CA ARG A 102 37.05 11.72 -44.04
C ARG A 102 38.58 11.63 -43.94
N GLY A 103 39.14 11.87 -42.75
CA GLY A 103 40.58 11.84 -42.50
C GLY A 103 40.94 11.10 -41.20
N GLU A 104 42.23 11.00 -40.91
CA GLU A 104 42.71 10.52 -39.61
C GLU A 104 42.62 11.64 -38.56
N LYS A 105 42.41 11.25 -37.30
CA LYS A 105 42.40 12.18 -36.17
C LYS A 105 43.75 12.88 -36.02
N LEU A 106 43.75 14.08 -35.44
CA LEU A 106 44.97 14.86 -35.22
C LEU A 106 45.98 14.08 -34.36
N ALA A 107 47.28 14.28 -34.60
CA ALA A 107 48.32 13.60 -33.86
C ALA A 107 48.20 13.93 -32.36
N LYS A 108 48.41 12.93 -31.50
CA LYS A 108 48.22 13.07 -30.04
C LYS A 108 48.98 14.28 -29.46
N LYS A 109 50.20 14.52 -29.94
CA LYS A 109 51.04 15.64 -29.49
C LYS A 109 50.41 17.01 -29.78
N GLU A 110 49.84 17.20 -30.96
CA GLU A 110 49.21 18.45 -31.40
C GLU A 110 47.85 18.66 -30.71
N ALA A 111 47.07 17.58 -30.57
CA ALA A 111 45.83 17.61 -29.81
C ALA A 111 46.08 17.95 -28.32
N ASP A 112 47.16 17.40 -27.73
CA ASP A 112 47.53 17.70 -26.35
C ASP A 112 47.96 19.17 -26.15
N ILE A 113 48.54 19.82 -27.17
CA ILE A 113 48.85 21.26 -27.16
C ILE A 113 47.57 22.10 -27.18
N ILE A 114 46.63 21.77 -28.07
CA ILE A 114 45.32 22.44 -28.12
C ILE A 114 44.57 22.27 -26.79
N ARG A 115 44.62 21.08 -26.19
CA ARG A 115 44.04 20.84 -24.85
C ARG A 115 44.72 21.69 -23.78
N ALA A 116 46.05 21.70 -23.75
CA ALA A 116 46.81 22.48 -22.77
C ALA A 116 46.56 23.98 -22.88
N TRP A 117 46.37 24.48 -24.10
CA TRP A 117 45.99 25.88 -24.34
C TRP A 117 44.59 26.21 -23.81
N ILE A 118 43.60 25.34 -24.05
CA ILE A 118 42.24 25.54 -23.54
C ILE A 118 42.23 25.42 -22.01
N ASP A 119 42.88 24.41 -21.43
CA ASP A 119 43.04 24.23 -19.98
C ASP A 119 43.76 25.44 -19.33
N GLY A 120 44.72 26.03 -20.04
CA GLY A 120 45.45 27.24 -19.65
C GLY A 120 44.63 28.54 -19.71
N GLY A 121 43.34 28.46 -20.03
CA GLY A 121 42.43 29.60 -20.08
C GLY A 121 42.46 30.36 -21.40
N MET A 122 42.79 29.67 -22.51
CA MET A 122 42.76 30.16 -23.89
C MET A 122 43.49 31.50 -24.05
N LEU A 123 44.80 31.49 -23.81
CA LEU A 123 45.65 32.66 -23.92
C LEU A 123 45.89 33.03 -25.37
N GLU A 124 45.58 34.27 -25.77
CA GLU A 124 45.88 34.76 -27.12
C GLU A 124 47.39 34.88 -27.34
N ASN A 125 48.08 35.62 -26.47
CA ASN A 125 49.54 35.80 -26.51
C ASN A 125 50.15 35.75 -25.09
N LYS A 126 51.48 35.84 -24.99
CA LYS A 126 52.24 35.73 -23.71
C LYS A 126 51.87 36.80 -22.67
N SER A 127 51.29 37.92 -23.10
CA SER A 127 50.84 39.02 -22.24
C SER A 127 49.36 38.93 -21.83
N SER A 128 48.59 38.05 -22.48
CA SER A 128 47.18 37.83 -22.16
C SER A 128 47.00 37.18 -20.79
N LYS A 129 45.92 37.53 -20.10
CA LYS A 129 45.50 36.88 -18.85
C LYS A 129 44.56 35.72 -19.18
N ALA A 130 44.73 34.60 -18.48
CA ALA A 130 43.86 33.44 -18.61
C ALA A 130 42.41 33.84 -18.31
N LYS A 131 41.48 33.51 -19.21
CA LYS A 131 40.05 33.75 -18.98
C LYS A 131 39.56 32.80 -17.88
N LYS A 132 38.79 33.34 -16.92
CA LYS A 132 38.20 32.53 -15.83
C LYS A 132 36.98 31.76 -16.34
N PRO A 133 36.71 30.54 -15.82
CA PRO A 133 35.49 29.81 -16.12
C PRO A 133 34.25 30.61 -15.71
N THR A 134 33.24 30.67 -16.58
CA THR A 134 32.00 31.45 -16.43
C THR A 134 30.82 30.62 -15.91
N GLY A 135 31.08 29.56 -15.15
CA GLY A 135 30.03 28.70 -14.60
C GLY A 135 29.13 29.40 -13.57
N PRO A 136 27.87 28.95 -13.40
CA PRO A 136 26.96 29.46 -12.38
C PRO A 136 27.51 29.17 -10.97
N LYS A 137 27.30 30.13 -10.06
CA LYS A 137 27.89 30.15 -8.71
C LYS A 137 26.81 30.22 -7.66
N ILE A 138 27.00 29.52 -6.55
CA ILE A 138 26.13 29.59 -5.38
C ILE A 138 26.84 30.32 -4.24
N ALA A 139 26.08 31.12 -3.48
CA ALA A 139 26.57 31.75 -2.26
C ALA A 139 26.69 30.71 -1.14
N LYS A 140 27.67 30.90 -0.26
CA LYS A 140 27.82 30.07 0.95
C LYS A 140 26.57 30.22 1.82
N LEU A 141 26.12 29.11 2.38
CA LEU A 141 25.00 29.08 3.31
C LEU A 141 25.53 29.10 4.75
N ASP A 142 24.85 29.87 5.58
CA ASP A 142 24.99 29.79 7.04
C ASP A 142 23.80 28.97 7.56
N VAL A 143 24.06 27.74 7.98
CA VAL A 143 23.01 26.77 8.37
C VAL A 143 23.42 26.08 9.66
N ASP A 144 22.50 25.98 10.61
CA ASP A 144 22.65 25.12 11.78
C ASP A 144 22.61 23.64 11.36
N PRO A 145 23.69 22.86 11.59
CA PRO A 145 23.77 21.43 11.30
C PRO A 145 22.61 20.58 11.81
N SER A 146 22.04 20.98 12.94
CA SER A 146 21.08 20.19 13.72
C SER A 146 19.63 20.58 13.43
N ALA A 147 19.41 21.75 12.81
CA ALA A 147 18.09 22.30 12.61
C ALA A 147 17.40 21.75 11.36
N LYS A 148 16.08 21.54 11.50
CA LYS A 148 15.23 21.27 10.34
C LYS A 148 15.13 22.52 9.47
N PRO A 149 15.38 22.42 8.15
CA PRO A 149 15.13 23.53 7.23
C PRO A 149 13.69 24.04 7.37
N GLU A 150 13.51 25.36 7.45
CA GLU A 150 12.19 25.98 7.51
C GLU A 150 11.42 25.77 6.21
N GLY A 151 10.11 25.50 6.34
CA GLY A 151 9.21 25.29 5.21
C GLY A 151 8.87 23.82 4.92
N PRO A 152 8.06 23.55 3.88
CA PRO A 152 7.75 22.19 3.47
C PRO A 152 9.02 21.47 2.99
N PRO A 153 9.13 20.14 3.21
CA PRO A 153 10.28 19.38 2.72
C PRO A 153 10.49 19.58 1.21
N PRO A 154 11.75 19.75 0.76
CA PRO A 154 12.07 20.00 -0.65
C PRO A 154 11.67 18.78 -1.49
N MET A 155 10.66 18.98 -2.33
CA MET A 155 10.14 17.97 -3.24
C MET A 155 10.20 18.49 -4.67
N PRO A 156 10.53 17.64 -5.66
CA PRO A 156 10.43 17.97 -7.08
C PRO A 156 9.07 18.58 -7.44
N GLY A 157 9.10 19.73 -8.11
CA GLY A 157 7.92 20.33 -8.73
C GLY A 157 7.61 19.68 -10.08
N ASN A 158 7.25 20.50 -11.08
CA ASN A 158 6.97 20.03 -12.44
C ASN A 158 8.24 19.77 -13.26
N ILE A 159 9.15 18.95 -12.73
CA ILE A 159 10.39 18.56 -13.43
C ILE A 159 10.07 17.55 -14.54
N ASN A 160 10.95 17.43 -15.51
CA ASN A 160 10.82 16.46 -16.59
C ASN A 160 10.79 15.01 -16.05
N LEU A 161 9.90 14.20 -16.62
CA LEU A 161 9.76 12.77 -16.34
C LEU A 161 10.08 11.90 -17.57
N GLU A 162 10.44 12.53 -18.68
CA GLU A 162 10.89 11.83 -19.89
C GLU A 162 12.34 11.37 -19.70
N PRO A 163 12.63 10.06 -19.84
CA PRO A 163 13.99 9.56 -19.73
C PRO A 163 14.87 10.12 -20.84
N ALA A 164 16.04 10.63 -20.48
CA ALA A 164 17.03 11.10 -21.46
C ALA A 164 17.55 9.93 -22.31
N ILE A 165 17.70 8.76 -21.69
CA ILE A 165 18.14 7.53 -22.34
C ILE A 165 17.33 6.35 -21.81
N THR A 166 16.99 5.45 -22.72
CA THR A 166 16.36 4.16 -22.42
C THR A 166 17.22 3.04 -22.97
N SER A 167 17.63 2.10 -22.13
CA SER A 167 18.35 0.89 -22.54
C SER A 167 17.43 -0.32 -22.62
N SER A 168 17.87 -1.38 -23.31
CA SER A 168 17.14 -2.66 -23.37
C SER A 168 17.34 -3.53 -22.12
N ARG A 169 18.35 -3.21 -21.29
CA ARG A 169 18.68 -3.93 -20.05
C ARG A 169 18.92 -2.95 -18.92
N ASN A 170 18.60 -3.36 -17.70
CA ASN A 170 19.01 -2.66 -16.50
C ASN A 170 20.53 -2.78 -16.32
N THR A 171 21.11 -1.80 -15.64
CA THR A 171 22.51 -1.81 -15.20
C THR A 171 22.56 -1.74 -13.70
N VAL A 172 23.71 -2.11 -13.13
CA VAL A 172 23.99 -1.93 -11.70
C VAL A 172 23.70 -0.49 -11.31
N VAL A 173 23.07 -0.31 -10.15
CA VAL A 173 22.95 0.99 -9.52
C VAL A 173 24.23 1.22 -8.75
N ASN A 174 25.01 2.23 -9.16
CA ASN A 174 26.28 2.53 -8.53
C ASN A 174 26.10 3.15 -7.14
N ASP A 175 25.08 3.99 -6.96
CA ASP A 175 24.81 4.65 -5.68
C ASP A 175 23.32 5.03 -5.53
N MET A 176 22.86 5.10 -4.28
CA MET A 176 21.51 5.52 -3.89
C MET A 176 21.56 6.34 -2.62
N ALA A 177 20.82 7.45 -2.59
CA ALA A 177 20.72 8.29 -1.42
C ALA A 177 19.27 8.64 -1.10
N CYS A 178 18.88 8.59 0.17
CA CYS A 178 17.60 9.12 0.63
C CYS A 178 17.74 10.59 1.06
N SER A 179 16.70 11.39 0.80
CA SER A 179 16.67 12.77 1.28
C SER A 179 16.57 12.81 2.81
N PRO A 180 17.34 13.68 3.49
CA PRO A 180 17.32 13.77 4.95
C PRO A 180 15.97 14.22 5.54
N TRP A 181 15.14 14.94 4.76
CA TRP A 181 13.91 15.57 5.25
C TRP A 181 12.66 15.24 4.42
N ALA A 182 12.83 14.86 3.16
CA ALA A 182 11.73 14.60 2.23
C ALA A 182 11.59 13.10 1.96
N PRO A 183 10.38 12.61 1.62
CA PRO A 183 10.18 11.24 1.18
C PRO A 183 10.68 11.06 -0.26
N LEU A 184 11.99 11.16 -0.46
CA LEU A 184 12.64 11.19 -1.77
C LEU A 184 13.89 10.28 -1.77
N LEU A 185 14.05 9.50 -2.82
CA LEU A 185 15.19 8.63 -3.09
C LEU A 185 15.80 9.03 -4.43
N ALA A 186 17.11 9.26 -4.44
CA ALA A 186 17.89 9.45 -5.66
C ALA A 186 18.60 8.14 -6.02
N ILE A 187 18.56 7.80 -7.31
CA ILE A 187 19.14 6.59 -7.86
C ILE A 187 20.00 6.97 -9.06
N THR A 188 21.25 6.50 -9.11
CA THR A 188 22.09 6.64 -10.30
C THR A 188 21.59 5.71 -11.42
N GLY A 189 21.17 6.29 -12.54
CA GLY A 189 20.79 5.57 -13.75
C GLY A 189 21.80 5.80 -14.89
N GLN A 190 21.51 5.28 -16.08
CA GLN A 190 22.38 5.46 -17.23
C GLN A 190 22.32 6.90 -17.76
N LYS A 191 23.40 7.68 -17.53
CA LYS A 191 23.53 9.09 -17.94
C LYS A 191 22.38 9.98 -17.41
N GLN A 192 21.72 9.57 -16.33
CA GLN A 192 20.63 10.30 -15.70
C GLN A 192 20.48 9.88 -14.23
N ILE A 193 19.89 10.75 -13.42
CA ILE A 193 19.56 10.51 -12.03
C ILE A 193 18.04 10.44 -11.92
N LEU A 194 17.55 9.41 -11.24
CA LEU A 194 16.13 9.17 -11.06
C LEU A 194 15.73 9.51 -9.64
N LEU A 195 14.73 10.37 -9.49
CA LEU A 195 14.17 10.72 -8.20
C LEU A 195 12.83 10.04 -8.02
N TYR A 196 12.70 9.20 -6.99
CA TYR A 196 11.48 8.51 -6.62
C TYR A 196 10.92 9.03 -5.30
N ASN A 197 9.61 9.22 -5.24
CA ASN A 197 8.93 9.48 -3.98
C ASN A 197 8.87 8.18 -3.18
N THR A 198 9.48 8.17 -2.00
CA THR A 198 9.64 6.94 -1.19
C THR A 198 8.32 6.43 -0.65
N ASP A 199 7.32 7.29 -0.44
CA ASP A 199 6.02 6.92 0.11
C ASP A 199 5.09 6.27 -0.92
N THR A 200 5.07 6.83 -2.12
CA THR A 200 4.19 6.39 -3.21
C THR A 200 4.87 5.46 -4.20
N LEU A 201 6.21 5.33 -4.12
CA LEU A 201 7.06 4.61 -5.08
C LEU A 201 6.95 5.13 -6.52
N ARG A 202 6.46 6.36 -6.69
CA ARG A 202 6.29 7.00 -8.00
C ARG A 202 7.53 7.79 -8.38
N LEU A 203 7.83 7.79 -9.68
CA LEU A 203 8.88 8.63 -10.23
C LEU A 203 8.46 10.09 -10.10
N ALA A 204 9.30 10.89 -9.44
CA ALA A 204 9.07 12.29 -9.12
C ALA A 204 9.84 13.23 -10.04
N ALA A 205 11.05 12.84 -10.51
CA ALA A 205 11.82 13.58 -11.50
C ALA A 205 12.85 12.70 -12.19
N ILE A 206 13.25 13.10 -13.39
CA ILE A 206 14.45 12.61 -14.09
C ILE A 206 15.36 13.82 -14.35
N ILE A 207 16.61 13.72 -13.89
CA ILE A 207 17.62 14.75 -14.09
C ILE A 207 18.72 14.17 -15.00
N PRO A 208 18.91 14.68 -16.23
CA PRO A 208 19.99 14.24 -17.10
C PRO A 208 21.36 14.50 -16.46
N PHE A 209 22.27 13.53 -16.56
CA PHE A 209 23.66 13.71 -16.17
C PHE A 209 24.45 14.21 -17.39
N PRO A 210 24.98 15.46 -17.38
CA PRO A 210 25.46 16.09 -18.61
C PRO A 210 26.57 15.33 -19.33
N ARG A 211 27.49 14.67 -18.60
CA ARG A 211 28.68 14.08 -19.22
C ARG A 211 29.16 12.82 -18.52
N GLY A 212 29.17 11.71 -19.25
CA GLY A 212 29.60 10.42 -18.72
C GLY A 212 28.50 9.72 -17.91
N PHE A 213 28.88 8.90 -16.95
CA PHE A 213 27.97 8.13 -16.09
C PHE A 213 28.05 8.62 -14.65
N PRO A 214 26.92 8.75 -13.94
CA PRO A 214 26.94 9.01 -12.51
C PRO A 214 27.43 7.77 -11.75
N GLU A 215 28.43 7.94 -10.90
CA GLU A 215 28.99 6.88 -10.05
C GLU A 215 28.53 7.04 -8.59
N THR A 216 28.33 8.28 -8.14
CA THR A 216 27.93 8.58 -6.76
C THR A 216 26.88 9.68 -6.72
N VAL A 217 25.98 9.61 -5.74
CA VAL A 217 24.91 10.59 -5.52
C VAL A 217 24.76 10.89 -4.04
N SER A 218 24.63 12.16 -3.69
CA SER A 218 24.49 12.59 -2.30
C SER A 218 23.55 13.77 -2.18
N PHE A 219 22.67 13.72 -1.19
CA PHE A 219 21.86 14.88 -0.82
C PHE A 219 22.66 15.78 0.11
N HIS A 220 22.58 17.08 -0.14
CA HIS A 220 23.01 18.07 0.85
C HIS A 220 22.20 17.90 2.15
N PRO A 221 22.76 18.17 3.35
CA PRO A 221 22.04 17.99 4.61
C PRO A 221 20.71 18.74 4.71
N THR A 222 20.53 19.86 3.99
CA THR A 222 19.23 20.58 3.91
C THR A 222 18.18 19.87 3.05
N GLY A 223 18.57 18.87 2.25
CA GLY A 223 17.72 18.15 1.29
C GLY A 223 17.34 18.95 0.04
N LYS A 224 17.66 20.24 -0.04
CA LYS A 224 17.33 21.11 -1.18
C LYS A 224 18.22 20.87 -2.40
N TYR A 225 19.45 20.44 -2.17
CA TYR A 225 20.44 20.26 -3.22
C TYR A 225 20.80 18.78 -3.35
N LEU A 226 20.95 18.34 -4.59
CA LEU A 226 21.41 17.00 -4.94
C LEU A 226 22.71 17.14 -5.70
N MET A 227 23.75 16.49 -5.23
CA MET A 227 25.02 16.37 -5.93
C MET A 227 25.12 14.96 -6.54
N ALA A 228 25.68 14.88 -7.74
CA ALA A 228 26.18 13.62 -8.26
C ALA A 228 27.59 13.79 -8.82
N GLY A 229 28.44 12.81 -8.57
CA GLY A 229 29.78 12.68 -9.11
C GLY A 229 29.84 11.56 -10.13
N GLY A 230 30.68 11.73 -11.14
CA GLY A 230 30.89 10.71 -12.14
C GLY A 230 31.69 11.24 -13.31
N GLY A 231 31.59 10.57 -14.45
CA GLY A 231 32.31 10.96 -15.64
C GLY A 231 32.52 9.84 -16.63
N ILE A 232 33.55 9.98 -17.44
CA ILE A 232 33.98 8.97 -18.41
C ILE A 232 35.26 8.37 -17.87
N PRO A 233 35.26 7.07 -17.50
CA PRO A 233 36.44 6.38 -17.02
C PRO A 233 37.65 6.58 -17.94
N GLY A 234 38.78 6.97 -17.34
CA GLY A 234 40.06 7.27 -17.99
C GLY A 234 40.09 8.53 -18.85
N LYS A 235 39.04 9.37 -18.85
CA LYS A 235 38.98 10.60 -19.67
C LYS A 235 38.63 11.85 -18.90
N SER A 236 37.56 11.82 -18.12
CA SER A 236 37.07 13.01 -17.42
C SER A 236 36.20 12.64 -16.23
N GLY A 237 36.26 13.43 -15.18
CA GLY A 237 35.38 13.33 -14.03
C GLY A 237 35.06 14.70 -13.45
N THR A 238 33.81 14.86 -13.04
CA THR A 238 33.30 16.09 -12.45
C THR A 238 32.10 15.79 -11.57
N THR A 239 31.69 16.79 -10.80
CA THR A 239 30.44 16.77 -10.05
C THR A 239 29.49 17.83 -10.58
N TYR A 240 28.22 17.53 -10.49
CA TYR A 240 27.14 18.44 -10.82
C TYR A 240 26.21 18.52 -9.62
N THR A 241 25.75 19.73 -9.29
CA THR A 241 24.78 19.95 -8.22
C THR A 241 23.54 20.63 -8.77
N TRP A 242 22.37 20.07 -8.45
CA TRP A 242 21.06 20.57 -8.86
C TRP A 242 20.23 21.03 -7.66
N ASP A 243 19.32 21.96 -7.92
CA ASP A 243 18.20 22.23 -7.03
C ASP A 243 17.14 21.13 -7.20
N VAL A 244 16.78 20.45 -6.12
CA VAL A 244 15.84 19.31 -6.13
C VAL A 244 14.41 19.73 -6.50
N ILE A 245 14.01 20.96 -6.18
CA ILE A 245 12.66 21.46 -6.41
C ILE A 245 12.47 21.85 -7.86
N THR A 246 13.47 22.53 -8.44
CA THR A 246 13.40 23.06 -9.81
C THR A 246 14.03 22.17 -10.86
N GLY A 247 14.94 21.27 -10.47
CA GLY A 247 15.73 20.43 -11.39
C GLY A 247 16.82 21.19 -12.15
N LYS A 248 17.03 22.48 -11.85
CA LYS A 248 18.04 23.29 -12.54
C LYS A 248 19.44 22.99 -12.03
N LEU A 249 20.38 22.89 -12.96
CA LEU A 249 21.81 22.77 -12.66
C LEU A 249 22.31 24.09 -12.03
N LEU A 250 22.92 24.00 -10.86
CA LEU A 250 23.39 25.16 -10.10
C LEU A 250 24.89 25.39 -10.24
N MET A 251 25.68 24.33 -10.21
CA MET A 251 27.14 24.39 -10.30
C MET A 251 27.72 23.06 -10.76
N SER A 252 28.91 23.13 -11.35
CA SER A 252 29.78 21.99 -11.61
C SER A 252 31.14 22.22 -10.97
N ASN A 253 31.68 21.20 -10.30
CA ASN A 253 32.94 21.29 -9.57
C ASN A 253 33.78 20.04 -9.82
N GLY A 254 35.09 20.21 -9.88
CA GLY A 254 36.00 19.11 -10.18
C GLY A 254 36.34 18.99 -11.66
N ARG A 255 37.64 18.84 -11.92
CA ARG A 255 38.22 18.49 -13.21
C ARG A 255 39.20 17.35 -12.99
N GLU A 256 38.67 16.14 -12.91
CA GLU A 256 39.47 14.92 -12.82
C GLU A 256 39.72 14.35 -14.22
N PHE A 257 40.88 13.72 -14.41
CA PHE A 257 41.24 13.01 -15.64
C PHE A 257 40.64 11.61 -15.74
N ASP A 258 39.89 11.20 -14.72
CA ASP A 258 39.21 9.91 -14.60
C ASP A 258 37.86 10.15 -13.91
N SER A 259 36.97 9.15 -13.91
CA SER A 259 35.66 9.24 -13.27
C SER A 259 35.79 9.49 -11.76
N VAL A 260 34.92 10.35 -11.23
CA VAL A 260 34.81 10.59 -9.79
C VAL A 260 34.02 9.45 -9.17
N LEU A 261 34.66 8.64 -8.32
CA LEU A 261 34.02 7.49 -7.67
C LEU A 261 33.32 7.87 -6.37
N ALA A 262 33.81 8.91 -5.69
CA ALA A 262 33.25 9.36 -4.43
C ALA A 262 33.25 10.89 -4.39
N ALA A 263 32.14 11.47 -3.98
CA ALA A 263 31.95 12.91 -3.91
C ALA A 263 30.96 13.29 -2.81
N SER A 264 31.18 14.44 -2.17
CA SER A 264 30.27 14.96 -1.15
C SER A 264 30.38 16.48 -1.09
N LEU A 265 29.28 17.11 -0.72
CA LEU A 265 29.11 18.56 -0.64
C LEU A 265 29.16 18.99 0.83
N ARG A 266 29.95 20.03 1.13
CA ARG A 266 30.03 20.59 2.49
C ARG A 266 28.72 21.32 2.84
N LEU A 267 28.37 21.33 4.13
CA LEU A 267 27.13 21.92 4.66
C LEU A 267 26.93 23.41 4.30
N ASP A 268 28.01 24.19 4.26
CA ASP A 268 27.96 25.61 3.92
C ASP A 268 27.88 25.88 2.40
N LEU A 269 27.75 24.81 1.59
CA LEU A 269 27.92 24.83 0.13
C LEU A 269 29.22 25.45 -0.35
N GLY A 270 30.22 25.67 0.51
CA GLY A 270 31.46 26.37 0.19
C GLY A 270 32.53 25.46 -0.40
N GLY A 271 32.36 24.14 -0.34
CA GLY A 271 33.32 23.22 -0.92
C GLY A 271 32.78 21.84 -1.26
N VAL A 272 33.43 21.20 -2.22
CA VAL A 272 33.19 19.82 -2.67
C VAL A 272 34.44 19.00 -2.44
N ALA A 273 34.30 17.81 -1.86
CA ALA A 273 35.38 16.82 -1.79
C ALA A 273 35.19 15.76 -2.86
N LEU A 274 36.27 15.40 -3.55
CA LEU A 274 36.30 14.42 -4.63
C LEU A 274 37.37 13.35 -4.37
N GLY A 275 37.06 12.12 -4.74
CA GLY A 275 37.97 10.98 -4.72
C GLY A 275 37.72 10.04 -5.89
N GLY A 276 38.75 9.34 -6.32
CA GLY A 276 38.66 8.39 -7.42
C GLY A 276 39.96 7.64 -7.69
N PRO A 277 40.18 7.19 -8.94
CA PRO A 277 41.31 6.34 -9.32
C PRO A 277 42.68 7.01 -9.19
N SER A 278 42.73 8.34 -9.15
CA SER A 278 43.95 9.13 -8.96
C SER A 278 44.56 8.97 -7.57
N ARG A 279 43.83 8.37 -6.61
CA ARG A 279 44.24 8.16 -5.21
C ARG A 279 44.45 9.47 -4.43
N LEU A 280 43.96 10.58 -4.98
CA LEU A 280 44.00 11.89 -4.38
C LEU A 280 42.63 12.22 -3.80
N ILE A 281 42.63 12.94 -2.69
CA ILE A 281 41.45 13.67 -2.23
C ILE A 281 41.61 15.10 -2.71
N LYS A 282 40.64 15.61 -3.46
CA LYS A 282 40.67 17.01 -3.89
C LYS A 282 39.50 17.77 -3.29
N LEU A 283 39.82 18.91 -2.70
CA LEU A 283 38.86 19.87 -2.17
C LEU A 283 38.73 21.01 -3.18
N TRP A 284 37.51 21.32 -3.58
CA TRP A 284 37.18 22.36 -4.56
C TRP A 284 36.30 23.41 -3.90
N ASP A 285 36.56 24.68 -4.18
CA ASP A 285 35.70 25.78 -3.75
C ASP A 285 34.59 25.96 -4.78
N THR A 286 33.35 25.99 -4.29
CA THR A 286 32.14 26.01 -5.12
C THR A 286 31.88 27.37 -5.77
N GLN A 287 32.37 28.45 -5.17
CA GLN A 287 32.13 29.82 -5.62
C GLN A 287 33.15 30.24 -6.70
N SER A 288 34.41 29.88 -6.52
CA SER A 288 35.49 30.15 -7.48
C SER A 288 35.56 29.08 -8.58
N GLY A 289 35.18 27.83 -8.27
CA GLY A 289 35.43 26.68 -9.14
C GLY A 289 36.90 26.26 -9.15
N GLU A 290 37.69 26.73 -8.18
CA GLU A 290 39.13 26.45 -8.07
C GLU A 290 39.40 25.30 -7.09
N GLU A 291 40.50 24.59 -7.33
CA GLU A 291 40.99 23.57 -6.40
C GLU A 291 41.58 24.25 -5.17
N ILE A 292 41.03 23.98 -3.99
CA ILE A 292 41.52 24.47 -2.69
C ILE A 292 42.77 23.69 -2.29
N LYS A 293 42.69 22.35 -2.38
CA LYS A 293 43.74 21.45 -1.90
C LYS A 293 43.66 20.09 -2.57
N SER A 294 44.82 19.50 -2.85
CA SER A 294 44.97 18.11 -3.26
C SER A 294 45.83 17.36 -2.26
N ILE A 295 45.30 16.25 -1.74
CA ILE A 295 45.86 15.48 -0.63
C ILE A 295 46.28 14.11 -1.15
N LYS A 296 47.59 13.85 -1.13
CA LYS A 296 48.19 12.57 -1.51
C LYS A 296 48.53 11.74 -0.27
N LYS A 297 47.58 10.92 0.19
CA LYS A 297 47.74 10.05 1.36
C LYS A 297 47.31 8.61 1.09
N HIS A 298 46.20 8.43 0.40
CA HIS A 298 45.67 7.12 0.04
C HIS A 298 46.64 6.33 -0.84
N THR A 299 46.67 5.01 -0.65
CA THR A 299 47.61 4.14 -1.36
C THR A 299 46.99 3.46 -2.58
N ASP A 300 45.66 3.48 -2.67
CA ASP A 300 44.86 2.98 -3.78
C ASP A 300 43.66 3.91 -4.04
N TRP A 301 42.76 3.51 -4.94
CA TRP A 301 41.57 4.26 -5.33
C TRP A 301 40.75 4.67 -4.12
N VAL A 302 40.36 5.93 -4.09
CA VAL A 302 39.42 6.43 -3.09
C VAL A 302 38.03 6.03 -3.55
N THR A 303 37.41 5.12 -2.82
CA THR A 303 36.16 4.45 -3.18
C THR A 303 34.96 5.01 -2.43
N SER A 304 35.18 5.68 -1.29
CA SER A 304 34.11 6.29 -0.52
C SER A 304 34.62 7.53 0.21
N LEU A 305 33.76 8.55 0.33
CA LEU A 305 34.00 9.73 1.14
C LEU A 305 32.68 10.34 1.60
N ALA A 306 32.67 10.97 2.76
CA ALA A 306 31.50 11.66 3.29
C ALA A 306 31.90 12.78 4.25
N TYR A 307 31.35 13.98 4.04
CA TYR A 307 31.36 15.02 5.07
C TYR A 307 30.50 14.60 6.26
N SER A 308 30.90 15.01 7.46
CA SER A 308 30.03 14.94 8.63
C SER A 308 28.80 15.84 8.42
N PRO A 309 27.65 15.52 9.03
CA PRO A 309 26.43 16.33 8.91
C PRO A 309 26.59 17.79 9.32
N ASP A 310 27.54 18.09 10.23
CA ASP A 310 27.93 19.45 10.63
C ASP A 310 28.92 20.15 9.69
N GLY A 311 29.42 19.44 8.68
CA GLY A 311 30.37 19.96 7.71
C GLY A 311 31.77 20.26 8.27
N VAL A 312 32.08 19.85 9.50
CA VAL A 312 33.37 20.12 10.17
C VAL A 312 34.44 19.11 9.77
N LEU A 313 34.05 17.84 9.56
CA LEU A 313 34.96 16.74 9.26
C LEU A 313 34.65 16.12 7.90
N LEU A 314 35.67 15.55 7.28
CA LEU A 314 35.57 14.76 6.05
C LEU A 314 36.22 13.40 6.31
N THR A 315 35.49 12.31 6.10
CA THR A 315 36.06 10.95 6.19
C THR A 315 36.24 10.39 4.78
N THR A 316 37.38 9.75 4.53
CA THR A 316 37.74 9.18 3.23
C THR A 316 38.26 7.75 3.39
N GLY A 317 37.93 6.88 2.44
CA GLY A 317 38.28 5.46 2.45
C GLY A 317 38.85 5.00 1.10
N ASP A 318 39.87 4.15 1.13
CA ASP A 318 40.42 3.53 -0.09
C ASP A 318 40.21 2.02 -0.20
N ARG A 319 40.52 1.53 -1.40
CA ARG A 319 40.49 0.12 -1.77
C ARG A 319 41.51 -0.77 -1.04
N ASN A 320 42.44 -0.20 -0.28
CA ASN A 320 43.37 -0.93 0.58
C ASN A 320 42.96 -0.94 2.06
N GLY A 321 41.78 -0.41 2.41
CA GLY A 321 41.26 -0.40 3.77
C GLY A 321 41.75 0.78 4.62
N GLY A 322 42.44 1.74 4.01
CA GLY A 322 42.86 2.94 4.69
C GLY A 322 41.69 3.91 4.87
N VAL A 323 41.46 4.36 6.10
CA VAL A 323 40.46 5.37 6.46
C VAL A 323 41.14 6.56 7.13
N TRP A 324 40.85 7.75 6.63
CA TRP A 324 41.36 9.01 7.17
C TRP A 324 40.23 9.99 7.41
N VAL A 325 40.38 10.81 8.45
CA VAL A 325 39.49 11.91 8.78
C VAL A 325 40.27 13.21 8.66
N TRP A 326 39.66 14.20 8.02
CA TRP A 326 40.24 15.50 7.73
C TRP A 326 39.37 16.61 8.29
N GLU A 327 39.98 17.72 8.66
CA GLU A 327 39.26 18.98 8.85
C GLU A 327 38.70 19.44 7.48
N ALA A 328 37.39 19.61 7.39
CA ALA A 328 36.68 19.85 6.13
C ALA A 328 37.09 21.15 5.42
N GLN A 329 37.53 22.15 6.17
CA GLN A 329 37.84 23.48 5.62
C GLN A 329 39.28 23.61 5.15
N THR A 330 40.23 23.00 5.87
CA THR A 330 41.66 23.13 5.61
C THR A 330 42.25 21.90 4.94
N GLY A 331 41.54 20.76 4.99
CA GLY A 331 42.05 19.44 4.60
C GLY A 331 43.24 18.98 5.44
N ASN A 332 43.36 19.44 6.68
CA ASN A 332 44.38 18.96 7.62
C ASN A 332 43.96 17.59 8.18
N GLU A 333 44.93 16.71 8.41
CA GLU A 333 44.66 15.40 8.99
C GLU A 333 44.15 15.56 10.43
N PHE A 334 42.99 14.99 10.72
CA PHE A 334 42.36 14.99 12.04
C PHE A 334 42.55 13.64 12.75
N HIS A 335 42.21 12.53 12.09
CA HIS A 335 42.44 11.16 12.58
C HIS A 335 42.88 10.21 11.46
N THR A 336 43.63 9.18 11.84
CA THR A 336 43.83 7.98 11.01
C THR A 336 43.13 6.80 11.67
N LEU A 337 42.10 6.24 11.03
CA LEU A 337 41.26 5.18 11.58
C LEU A 337 41.73 3.81 11.05
N ARG A 338 42.57 3.12 11.83
CA ARG A 338 43.14 1.82 11.43
C ARG A 338 42.30 0.66 11.98
N GLY A 339 41.82 -0.22 11.10
CA GLY A 339 41.11 -1.42 11.56
C GLY A 339 40.65 -2.37 10.47
N HIS A 340 40.45 -1.88 9.25
CA HIS A 340 40.07 -2.69 8.10
C HIS A 340 41.28 -3.33 7.42
N THR A 341 41.07 -4.52 6.85
CA THR A 341 42.12 -5.29 6.16
C THR A 341 41.86 -5.45 4.66
N SER A 342 40.77 -4.88 4.15
CA SER A 342 40.41 -4.87 2.73
C SER A 342 39.72 -3.56 2.37
N GLY A 343 39.39 -3.37 1.09
CA GLY A 343 38.85 -2.12 0.57
C GLY A 343 37.61 -1.62 1.29
N ILE A 344 37.57 -0.31 1.54
CA ILE A 344 36.42 0.39 2.09
C ILE A 344 35.36 0.52 0.99
N THR A 345 34.14 0.13 1.28
CA THR A 345 33.04 0.16 0.31
C THR A 345 32.04 1.27 0.60
N ALA A 346 31.80 1.57 1.88
CA ALA A 346 30.89 2.65 2.28
C ALA A 346 31.35 3.33 3.57
N ILE A 347 31.05 4.62 3.65
CA ILE A 347 31.25 5.49 4.82
C ILE A 347 29.94 6.21 5.06
N SER A 348 29.39 6.08 6.26
CA SER A 348 28.13 6.74 6.61
C SER A 348 28.22 7.34 8.01
N TRP A 349 27.78 8.59 8.14
CA TRP A 349 27.79 9.33 9.39
C TRP A 349 26.46 9.18 10.11
N ARG A 350 26.52 9.05 11.43
CA ARG A 350 25.35 9.28 12.28
C ARG A 350 25.04 10.77 12.30
N THR A 351 23.76 11.10 12.45
CA THR A 351 23.24 12.48 12.41
C THR A 351 23.78 13.43 13.46
N ASP A 352 24.39 12.92 14.52
CA ASP A 352 25.01 13.73 15.57
C ASP A 352 26.46 14.13 15.26
N SER A 353 26.99 13.76 14.09
CA SER A 353 28.36 14.04 13.63
C SER A 353 29.47 13.47 14.53
N ASN A 354 29.13 12.69 15.56
CA ASN A 354 30.09 12.15 16.50
C ASN A 354 30.52 10.72 16.15
N ILE A 355 29.65 9.95 15.49
CA ILE A 355 29.95 8.57 15.08
C ILE A 355 29.96 8.46 13.56
N VAL A 356 31.05 7.91 13.01
CA VAL A 356 31.14 7.45 11.62
C VAL A 356 31.24 5.94 11.57
N GLY A 357 30.45 5.32 10.69
CA GLY A 357 30.53 3.91 10.38
C GLY A 357 31.29 3.68 9.08
N THR A 358 32.15 2.66 9.07
CA THR A 358 32.90 2.23 7.88
C THR A 358 32.60 0.77 7.58
N ALA A 359 32.31 0.48 6.30
CA ALA A 359 32.08 -0.86 5.77
C ALA A 359 33.20 -1.27 4.82
N SER A 360 33.55 -2.56 4.85
CA SER A 360 34.66 -3.08 4.05
C SER A 360 34.38 -4.46 3.46
N GLU A 361 35.09 -4.76 2.38
CA GLU A 361 35.16 -6.08 1.78
C GLU A 361 35.76 -7.15 2.71
N ASP A 362 36.37 -6.78 3.84
CA ASP A 362 36.77 -7.73 4.90
C ASP A 362 35.57 -8.31 5.67
N GLY A 363 34.35 -7.84 5.38
CA GLY A 363 33.10 -8.29 6.00
C GLY A 363 32.78 -7.62 7.33
N GLN A 364 33.64 -6.70 7.79
CA GLN A 364 33.51 -6.01 9.06
C GLN A 364 32.80 -4.67 8.88
N LEU A 365 32.09 -4.29 9.94
CA LEU A 365 31.66 -2.93 10.21
C LEU A 365 32.46 -2.41 11.39
N ILE A 366 33.02 -1.20 11.26
CA ILE A 366 33.70 -0.53 12.36
C ILE A 366 33.08 0.85 12.55
N PHE A 367 32.76 1.17 13.80
CA PHE A 367 32.18 2.45 14.20
C PHE A 367 33.15 3.20 15.09
N TRP A 368 33.34 4.48 14.77
CA TRP A 368 34.40 5.32 15.34
C TRP A 368 33.79 6.56 15.99
N GLU A 369 34.30 6.96 17.14
CA GLU A 369 33.91 8.20 17.83
C GLU A 369 34.95 9.29 17.54
N MET A 370 34.49 10.49 17.19
CA MET A 370 35.39 11.52 16.64
C MET A 370 36.12 12.36 17.69
N ASN A 371 35.58 12.47 18.91
CA ASN A 371 36.27 13.24 19.97
C ASN A 371 37.64 12.65 20.28
N ASN A 372 37.78 11.32 20.30
CA ASN A 372 39.05 10.64 20.57
C ASN A 372 39.60 9.79 19.41
N GLY A 373 38.86 9.61 18.31
CA GLY A 373 39.25 8.76 17.18
C GLY A 373 39.18 7.25 17.50
N GLY A 374 38.50 6.88 18.57
CA GLY A 374 38.46 5.54 19.13
C GLY A 374 37.37 4.66 18.52
N GLN A 375 37.61 3.36 18.54
CA GLN A 375 36.65 2.36 18.05
C GLN A 375 35.54 2.13 19.08
N VAL A 376 34.31 2.50 18.74
CA VAL A 376 33.10 2.24 19.56
C VAL A 376 32.69 0.78 19.45
N LYS A 377 32.65 0.25 18.22
CA LYS A 377 32.19 -1.10 17.95
C LYS A 377 32.83 -1.66 16.69
N LYS A 378 33.09 -2.97 16.70
CA LYS A 378 33.57 -3.74 15.56
C LYS A 378 32.88 -5.10 15.56
N PHE A 379 32.31 -5.49 14.42
CA PHE A 379 31.70 -6.82 14.25
C PHE A 379 31.61 -7.20 12.77
N THR A 380 31.46 -8.51 12.50
CA THR A 380 31.27 -9.03 11.15
C THR A 380 29.77 -9.01 10.80
N ALA A 381 29.39 -8.18 9.85
CA ALA A 381 28.01 -8.11 9.37
C ALA A 381 27.74 -9.14 8.27
N HIS A 382 28.68 -9.32 7.33
CA HIS A 382 28.52 -10.17 6.16
C HIS A 382 29.80 -11.00 5.89
N GLY A 383 29.70 -12.34 5.93
CA GLY A 383 30.83 -13.28 5.88
C GLY A 383 31.57 -13.42 4.53
N GLY A 384 31.48 -12.42 3.65
CA GLY A 384 32.15 -12.39 2.35
C GLY A 384 32.41 -10.97 1.83
N GLY A 385 32.29 -9.96 2.69
CA GLY A 385 32.41 -8.55 2.34
C GLY A 385 31.09 -7.80 2.51
N THR A 386 31.14 -6.69 3.25
CA THR A 386 30.05 -5.72 3.36
C THR A 386 30.18 -4.77 2.18
N LEU A 387 29.08 -4.47 1.48
CA LEU A 387 29.10 -3.64 0.28
C LEU A 387 28.55 -2.23 0.57
N SER A 388 27.42 -2.12 1.25
CA SER A 388 26.80 -0.83 1.58
C SER A 388 26.50 -0.71 3.08
N LEU A 389 26.47 0.53 3.54
CA LEU A 389 26.11 0.96 4.89
C LEU A 389 25.44 2.34 4.80
N ASP A 390 24.20 2.46 5.29
CA ASP A 390 23.49 3.73 5.35
C ASP A 390 22.75 3.94 6.68
N TYR A 391 22.86 5.15 7.23
CA TYR A 391 22.27 5.57 8.49
C TYR A 391 20.94 6.30 8.29
N ALA A 392 19.93 5.88 9.02
CA ALA A 392 18.72 6.66 9.24
C ALA A 392 18.96 7.70 10.34
N ARG A 393 18.12 8.74 10.38
CA ARG A 393 18.28 9.84 11.35
C ARG A 393 17.88 9.49 12.78
N ASN A 394 17.10 8.43 12.93
CA ASN A 394 16.81 7.81 14.24
C ASN A 394 18.00 6.98 14.78
N GLY A 395 19.11 6.86 14.03
CA GLY A 395 20.30 6.09 14.37
C GLY A 395 20.25 4.61 14.00
N GLU A 396 19.12 4.09 13.51
CA GLU A 396 19.08 2.78 12.86
C GLU A 396 19.88 2.82 11.56
N PHE A 397 20.40 1.68 11.12
CA PHE A 397 21.18 1.60 9.89
C PHE A 397 20.93 0.28 9.15
N VAL A 398 21.15 0.30 7.85
CA VAL A 398 21.02 -0.85 6.97
C VAL A 398 22.37 -1.19 6.35
N THR A 399 22.63 -2.49 6.18
CA THR A 399 23.81 -2.98 5.47
C THR A 399 23.47 -4.07 4.47
N SER A 400 24.23 -4.14 3.39
CA SER A 400 24.24 -5.27 2.46
C SER A 400 25.62 -5.90 2.36
N GLY A 401 25.68 -7.13 1.85
CA GLY A 401 26.95 -7.78 1.58
C GLY A 401 26.90 -8.79 0.45
N ARG A 402 28.10 -9.25 0.05
CA ARG A 402 28.31 -10.26 -0.99
C ARG A 402 27.70 -11.63 -0.67
N ASN A 403 27.18 -11.81 0.55
CA ASN A 403 26.47 -13.00 0.96
C ASN A 403 24.97 -12.98 0.59
N HIS A 404 24.50 -12.03 -0.24
CA HIS A 404 23.10 -11.90 -0.70
C HIS A 404 22.10 -11.63 0.43
N GLU A 405 22.57 -11.01 1.51
CA GLU A 405 21.76 -10.64 2.66
C GLU A 405 21.76 -9.13 2.84
N VAL A 406 20.64 -8.62 3.32
CA VAL A 406 20.49 -7.25 3.81
C VAL A 406 20.07 -7.32 5.27
N LYS A 407 20.81 -6.62 6.13
CA LYS A 407 20.61 -6.60 7.58
C LYS A 407 20.26 -5.21 8.05
N ILE A 408 19.30 -5.16 8.97
CA ILE A 408 18.79 -3.95 9.58
C ILE A 408 19.21 -3.97 11.04
N TRP A 409 19.79 -2.87 11.48
CA TRP A 409 20.42 -2.74 12.79
C TRP A 409 19.78 -1.60 13.56
N LYS A 410 19.73 -1.75 14.87
CA LYS A 410 19.30 -0.69 15.77
C LYS A 410 20.46 0.26 16.07
N ALA A 411 20.13 1.43 16.62
CA ALA A 411 21.12 2.42 17.04
C ALA A 411 22.12 1.94 18.12
N ASP A 412 21.79 0.85 18.84
CA ASP A 412 22.67 0.19 19.81
C ASP A 412 23.58 -0.90 19.21
N PHE A 413 23.64 -0.99 17.87
CA PHE A 413 24.38 -1.97 17.09
C PHE A 413 23.87 -3.42 17.19
N THR A 414 22.68 -3.64 17.76
CA THR A 414 22.05 -4.97 17.77
C THR A 414 21.29 -5.21 16.46
N LEU A 415 21.28 -6.47 16.01
CA LEU A 415 20.54 -6.88 14.81
C LEU A 415 19.03 -6.76 15.07
N LYS A 416 18.35 -5.91 14.30
CA LYS A 416 16.89 -5.79 14.31
C LYS A 416 16.27 -6.93 13.50
N LYS A 417 16.71 -7.12 12.26
CA LYS A 417 16.20 -8.14 11.35
C LYS A 417 17.16 -8.39 10.18
N SER A 418 17.16 -9.61 9.66
CA SER A 418 17.69 -9.92 8.32
C SER A 418 16.54 -10.08 7.35
N LEU A 419 16.60 -9.41 6.21
CA LEU A 419 15.66 -9.61 5.11
C LEU A 419 15.84 -11.02 4.52
N PRO A 420 14.82 -11.54 3.79
CA PRO A 420 14.96 -12.78 3.03
C PRO A 420 16.18 -12.74 2.11
N ARG A 421 16.83 -13.89 1.91
CA ARG A 421 18.00 -13.99 1.02
C ARG A 421 17.61 -13.61 -0.42
N PHE A 422 18.42 -12.75 -1.04
CA PHE A 422 18.22 -12.31 -2.42
C PHE A 422 18.81 -13.31 -3.41
N SER A 423 18.25 -13.36 -4.62
CA SER A 423 18.80 -14.20 -5.71
C SER A 423 20.18 -13.73 -6.14
N GLU A 424 20.42 -12.42 -6.10
CA GLU A 424 21.65 -11.75 -6.49
C GLU A 424 22.26 -10.97 -5.32
N MET A 425 23.51 -10.55 -5.49
CA MET A 425 24.18 -9.67 -4.53
C MET A 425 23.51 -8.29 -4.52
N VAL A 426 23.18 -7.80 -3.33
CA VAL A 426 22.69 -6.43 -3.13
C VAL A 426 23.88 -5.49 -3.01
N VAL A 427 24.09 -4.67 -4.02
CA VAL A 427 25.25 -3.78 -4.14
C VAL A 427 25.07 -2.56 -3.25
N GLU A 428 23.88 -1.96 -3.31
CA GLU A 428 23.61 -0.69 -2.64
C GLU A 428 22.33 -0.77 -1.80
N THR A 429 22.33 -0.08 -0.66
CA THR A 429 21.17 0.00 0.25
C THR A 429 21.00 1.40 0.80
N ALA A 430 19.76 1.86 0.85
CA ALA A 430 19.42 3.16 1.43
C ALA A 430 18.26 3.01 2.41
N ILE A 431 18.28 3.75 3.51
CA ILE A 431 17.20 3.80 4.49
C ILE A 431 16.61 5.21 4.57
N THR A 432 15.29 5.31 4.64
CA THR A 432 14.65 6.63 4.73
C THR A 432 14.99 7.32 6.05
N HIS A 433 15.00 8.65 6.04
CA HIS A 433 15.34 9.45 7.22
C HIS A 433 14.48 9.12 8.45
N ASP A 434 13.24 8.69 8.26
CA ASP A 434 12.30 8.28 9.32
C ASP A 434 12.44 6.82 9.74
N GLY A 435 13.33 6.06 9.09
CA GLY A 435 13.58 4.64 9.35
C GLY A 435 12.41 3.72 8.98
N LYS A 436 11.43 4.18 8.19
CA LYS A 436 10.24 3.38 7.85
C LYS A 436 10.41 2.53 6.60
N ARG A 437 11.27 2.92 5.67
CA ARG A 437 11.46 2.19 4.40
C ARG A 437 12.93 1.98 4.10
N ILE A 438 13.20 0.86 3.44
CA ILE A 438 14.51 0.46 2.99
C ILE A 438 14.44 0.18 1.50
N PHE A 439 15.47 0.62 0.78
CA PHE A 439 15.65 0.36 -0.63
C PHE A 439 16.90 -0.48 -0.83
N THR A 440 16.78 -1.49 -1.68
CA THR A 440 17.87 -2.43 -1.98
C THR A 440 18.05 -2.49 -3.48
N ALA A 441 19.26 -2.29 -3.99
CA ALA A 441 19.58 -2.46 -5.40
C ALA A 441 20.50 -3.66 -5.60
N ASP A 442 20.08 -4.61 -6.43
CA ASP A 442 20.88 -5.78 -6.77
C ASP A 442 21.84 -5.55 -7.95
N TRP A 443 22.72 -6.53 -8.18
CA TRP A 443 23.69 -6.51 -9.29
C TRP A 443 23.03 -6.50 -10.68
N ASN A 444 21.75 -6.87 -10.80
CA ASN A 444 21.00 -6.78 -12.06
C ASN A 444 20.27 -5.44 -12.22
N GLY A 445 20.41 -4.50 -11.28
CA GLY A 445 19.74 -3.21 -11.30
C GLY A 445 18.25 -3.29 -10.92
N VAL A 446 17.85 -4.34 -10.21
CA VAL A 446 16.51 -4.44 -9.61
C VAL A 446 16.53 -3.71 -8.27
N ILE A 447 15.70 -2.67 -8.17
CA ILE A 447 15.55 -1.90 -6.94
C ILE A 447 14.25 -2.32 -6.25
N GLU A 448 14.34 -2.87 -5.05
CA GLU A 448 13.18 -3.28 -4.25
C GLU A 448 12.95 -2.34 -3.07
N ALA A 449 11.68 -2.07 -2.77
CA ALA A 449 11.27 -1.27 -1.63
C ALA A 449 10.68 -2.17 -0.54
N TRP A 450 11.15 -1.99 0.70
CA TRP A 450 10.79 -2.80 1.86
C TRP A 450 10.28 -1.91 2.98
N ASP A 451 9.28 -2.40 3.71
CA ASP A 451 8.84 -1.78 4.95
C ASP A 451 9.78 -2.20 6.09
N ALA A 452 10.38 -1.23 6.79
CA ALA A 452 11.38 -1.48 7.81
C ALA A 452 10.80 -1.95 9.17
N THR A 453 9.46 -2.01 9.29
CA THR A 453 8.76 -2.44 10.51
C THR A 453 8.17 -3.84 10.34
N THR A 454 7.46 -4.07 9.25
CA THR A 454 6.81 -5.34 8.91
C THR A 454 7.73 -6.29 8.13
N PHE A 455 8.81 -5.75 7.53
CA PHE A 455 9.76 -6.47 6.68
C PHE A 455 9.13 -7.11 5.45
N GLN A 456 7.98 -6.57 5.01
CA GLN A 456 7.31 -6.99 3.79
C GLN A 456 7.77 -6.13 2.61
N LYS A 457 7.86 -6.77 1.44
CA LYS A 457 8.15 -6.08 0.18
C LYS A 457 6.95 -5.20 -0.21
N LEU A 458 7.21 -3.91 -0.35
CA LEU A 458 6.22 -2.90 -0.74
C LEU A 458 6.07 -2.81 -2.27
N GLY A 459 7.16 -3.00 -3.01
CA GLY A 459 7.16 -2.88 -4.46
C GLY A 459 8.57 -2.91 -5.06
N GLN A 460 8.66 -2.51 -6.32
CA GLN A 460 9.91 -2.44 -7.09
C GLN A 460 9.96 -1.10 -7.84
N LEU A 461 11.15 -0.50 -7.88
CA LEU A 461 11.45 0.72 -8.64
C LEU A 461 12.23 0.35 -9.90
N SER A 462 12.16 1.19 -10.93
CA SER A 462 12.93 0.99 -12.17
C SER A 462 14.14 1.93 -12.22
N GLY A 463 15.34 1.35 -12.37
CA GLY A 463 16.57 2.09 -12.69
C GLY A 463 16.66 2.54 -14.16
N ASN A 464 15.74 2.06 -15.00
CA ASN A 464 15.67 2.37 -16.43
C ASN A 464 14.19 2.53 -16.84
N PRO A 465 13.56 3.66 -16.47
CA PRO A 465 12.14 3.89 -16.73
C PRO A 465 11.85 3.95 -18.26
N PRO A 466 10.77 3.32 -18.76
CA PRO A 466 10.34 3.50 -20.15
C PRO A 466 9.88 4.94 -20.41
N ARG A 467 9.85 5.33 -21.70
CA ARG A 467 9.38 6.65 -22.16
C ARG A 467 7.94 6.91 -21.76
N ILE A 468 7.56 8.19 -21.63
CA ILE A 468 6.18 8.54 -21.26
C ILE A 468 5.18 7.98 -22.28
N ALA A 469 5.51 8.05 -23.58
CA ALA A 469 4.66 7.51 -24.65
C ALA A 469 4.43 5.99 -24.51
N ASP A 470 5.47 5.22 -24.21
CA ASP A 470 5.37 3.76 -24.04
C ASP A 470 4.54 3.41 -22.80
N ARG A 471 4.70 4.17 -21.70
CA ARG A 471 3.91 4.01 -20.47
C ARG A 471 2.42 4.26 -20.73
N ILE A 472 2.11 5.33 -21.45
CA ILE A 472 0.73 5.66 -21.83
C ILE A 472 0.14 4.52 -22.66
N LEU A 473 0.88 4.01 -23.65
CA LEU A 473 0.43 2.93 -24.51
C LEU A 473 0.17 1.63 -23.74
N GLU A 474 1.03 1.27 -22.79
CA GLU A 474 0.80 0.12 -21.90
C GLU A 474 -0.39 0.33 -20.95
N LEU A 475 -0.56 1.54 -20.41
CA LEU A 475 -1.72 1.90 -19.59
C LEU A 475 -3.03 1.85 -20.40
N GLU A 476 -3.03 2.30 -21.65
CA GLU A 476 -4.18 2.22 -22.55
C GLU A 476 -4.54 0.76 -22.85
N LYS A 477 -3.54 -0.08 -23.15
CA LYS A 477 -3.76 -1.53 -23.31
C LYS A 477 -4.34 -2.17 -22.05
N ALA A 478 -3.84 -1.80 -20.87
CA ALA A 478 -4.34 -2.30 -19.60
C ALA A 478 -5.77 -1.81 -19.32
N LEU A 479 -6.07 -0.55 -19.64
CA LEU A 479 -7.37 0.06 -19.45
C LEU A 479 -8.43 -0.49 -20.41
N ILE A 480 -8.05 -0.96 -21.60
CA ILE A 480 -8.99 -1.69 -22.49
C ILE A 480 -9.43 -3.02 -21.86
N LYS A 481 -8.53 -3.73 -21.16
CA LYS A 481 -8.81 -5.03 -20.54
C LYS A 481 -9.48 -4.93 -19.17
N ALA A 482 -9.25 -3.84 -18.43
CA ALA A 482 -9.71 -3.68 -17.06
C ALA A 482 -11.25 -3.70 -16.90
N PRO A 483 -12.06 -3.04 -17.75
CA PRO A 483 -13.51 -3.07 -17.67
C PRO A 483 -14.10 -4.48 -17.80
N GLU A 484 -13.55 -5.31 -18.69
CA GLU A 484 -13.98 -6.71 -18.86
C GLU A 484 -13.71 -7.51 -17.58
N ALA A 485 -12.52 -7.38 -17.00
CA ALA A 485 -12.17 -8.04 -15.74
C ALA A 485 -13.04 -7.57 -14.57
N THR A 486 -13.31 -6.27 -14.47
CA THR A 486 -14.21 -5.70 -13.46
C THR A 486 -15.66 -6.19 -13.64
N ALA A 487 -16.14 -6.24 -14.89
CA ALA A 487 -17.48 -6.75 -15.21
C ALA A 487 -17.62 -8.24 -14.87
N SER A 488 -16.60 -9.06 -15.16
CA SER A 488 -16.56 -10.48 -14.80
C SER A 488 -16.58 -10.70 -13.27
N ALA A 489 -15.78 -9.92 -12.53
CA ALA A 489 -15.79 -9.97 -11.06
C ALA A 489 -17.16 -9.52 -10.48
N LYS A 490 -17.75 -8.47 -11.06
CA LYS A 490 -19.10 -8.00 -10.71
C LYS A 490 -20.17 -9.06 -10.95
N ALA A 491 -20.15 -9.72 -12.10
CA ALA A 491 -21.11 -10.78 -12.43
C ALA A 491 -20.99 -11.97 -11.45
N THR A 492 -19.78 -12.28 -10.99
CA THR A 492 -19.52 -13.32 -9.98
C THR A 492 -20.08 -12.92 -8.61
N LEU A 493 -19.89 -11.66 -8.20
CA LEU A 493 -20.48 -11.11 -6.97
C LEU A 493 -22.02 -11.14 -7.02
N GLU A 494 -22.61 -10.69 -8.13
CA GLU A 494 -24.06 -10.73 -8.34
C GLU A 494 -24.61 -12.17 -8.40
N GLY A 495 -23.82 -13.11 -8.93
CA GLY A 495 -24.11 -14.55 -8.86
C GLY A 495 -24.20 -15.06 -7.42
N ALA A 496 -23.19 -14.78 -6.60
CA ALA A 496 -23.17 -15.16 -5.19
C ALA A 496 -24.32 -14.51 -4.38
N GLN A 497 -24.66 -13.25 -4.67
CA GLN A 497 -25.81 -12.58 -4.05
C GLN A 497 -27.14 -13.26 -4.41
N ARG A 498 -27.31 -13.73 -5.65
CA ARG A 498 -28.49 -14.50 -6.06
C ARG A 498 -28.58 -15.85 -5.34
N GLU A 499 -27.46 -16.53 -5.11
CA GLU A 499 -27.44 -17.76 -4.30
C GLU A 499 -27.86 -17.51 -2.85
N ILE A 500 -27.42 -16.42 -2.24
CA ILE A 500 -27.85 -16.01 -0.90
C ILE A 500 -29.36 -15.73 -0.88
N ALA A 501 -29.88 -15.01 -1.88
CA ALA A 501 -31.32 -14.77 -1.98
C ALA A 501 -32.13 -16.08 -2.07
N SER A 502 -31.64 -17.05 -2.85
CA SER A 502 -32.24 -18.40 -2.94
C SER A 502 -32.16 -19.17 -1.61
N ALA A 503 -31.04 -19.09 -0.89
CA ALA A 503 -30.89 -19.70 0.43
C ALA A 503 -31.83 -19.08 1.46
N LYS A 504 -32.00 -17.75 1.46
CA LYS A 504 -32.98 -17.04 2.31
C LYS A 504 -34.41 -17.48 2.02
N ALA A 505 -34.78 -17.61 0.75
CA ALA A 505 -36.09 -18.12 0.35
C ALA A 505 -36.32 -19.57 0.82
N SER A 506 -35.28 -20.42 0.76
CA SER A 506 -35.33 -21.81 1.22
C SER A 506 -35.50 -21.90 2.74
N LEU A 507 -34.81 -21.05 3.50
CA LEU A 507 -34.98 -20.95 4.96
C LEU A 507 -36.40 -20.53 5.32
N ALA A 508 -36.94 -19.47 4.68
CA ALA A 508 -38.30 -19.01 4.92
C ALA A 508 -39.35 -20.11 4.65
N LYS A 509 -39.13 -20.92 3.60
CA LYS A 509 -39.98 -22.08 3.30
C LYS A 509 -39.90 -23.16 4.39
N ALA A 510 -38.71 -23.46 4.89
CA ALA A 510 -38.51 -24.43 5.97
C ALA A 510 -39.15 -23.96 7.28
N GLU A 511 -39.01 -22.68 7.62
CA GLU A 511 -39.63 -22.06 8.81
C GLU A 511 -41.16 -22.08 8.72
N ALA A 512 -41.72 -21.76 7.55
CA ALA A 512 -43.17 -21.87 7.31
C ALA A 512 -43.67 -23.32 7.51
N SER A 513 -42.93 -24.32 7.02
CA SER A 513 -43.26 -25.73 7.23
C SER A 513 -43.15 -26.16 8.71
N LEU A 514 -42.19 -25.60 9.44
CA LEU A 514 -42.06 -25.85 10.87
C LEU A 514 -43.24 -25.24 11.64
N ALA A 515 -43.62 -24.01 11.31
CA ALA A 515 -44.75 -23.32 11.91
C ALA A 515 -46.08 -24.06 11.66
N SER A 516 -46.33 -24.51 10.43
CA SER A 516 -47.53 -25.29 10.11
C SER A 516 -47.58 -26.63 10.86
N THR A 517 -46.44 -27.32 10.98
CA THR A 517 -46.35 -28.58 11.74
C THR A 517 -46.62 -28.36 13.23
N LYS A 518 -46.06 -27.30 13.83
CA LYS A 518 -46.34 -26.90 15.22
C LYS A 518 -47.82 -26.57 15.42
N ALA A 519 -48.45 -25.87 14.49
CA ALA A 519 -49.87 -25.55 14.56
C ALA A 519 -50.75 -26.82 14.52
N THR A 520 -50.44 -27.78 13.65
CA THR A 520 -51.11 -29.09 13.61
C THR A 520 -50.97 -29.85 14.93
N ILE A 521 -49.76 -29.89 15.52
CA ILE A 521 -49.54 -30.52 16.82
C ILE A 521 -50.35 -29.82 17.92
N GLY A 522 -50.37 -28.49 17.93
CA GLY A 522 -51.18 -27.72 18.88
C GLY A 522 -52.67 -28.06 18.79
N ARG A 523 -53.21 -28.14 17.57
CA ARG A 523 -54.60 -28.55 17.31
C ARG A 523 -54.88 -29.97 17.81
N LEU A 524 -54.05 -30.94 17.43
CA LEU A 524 -54.20 -32.34 17.84
C LEU A 524 -54.05 -32.53 19.36
N THR A 525 -53.20 -31.73 20.01
CA THR A 525 -53.04 -31.75 21.47
C THR A 525 -54.29 -31.24 22.17
N SER A 526 -54.90 -30.17 21.67
CA SER A 526 -56.19 -29.67 22.16
C SER A 526 -57.30 -30.69 21.99
N GLU A 527 -57.38 -31.31 20.80
CA GLU A 527 -58.35 -32.37 20.47
C GLU A 527 -58.17 -33.62 21.36
N LYS A 528 -56.92 -34.02 21.65
CA LYS A 528 -56.63 -35.08 22.62
C LYS A 528 -57.14 -34.72 24.03
N GLY A 529 -56.98 -33.46 24.44
CA GLY A 529 -57.49 -32.95 25.72
C GLY A 529 -59.01 -33.03 25.82
N THR A 530 -59.74 -32.59 24.79
CA THR A 530 -61.22 -32.66 24.78
C THR A 530 -61.73 -34.10 24.77
N ILE A 531 -61.07 -34.99 24.00
CA ILE A 531 -61.38 -36.43 23.98
C ILE A 531 -61.13 -37.07 25.36
N ALA A 532 -60.05 -36.69 26.05
CA ALA A 532 -59.77 -37.21 27.39
C ALA A 532 -60.84 -36.79 28.41
N THR A 533 -61.29 -35.53 28.36
CA THR A 533 -62.38 -35.04 29.23
C THR A 533 -63.69 -35.78 28.95
N THR A 534 -64.10 -35.90 27.68
CA THR A 534 -65.33 -36.63 27.32
C THR A 534 -65.27 -38.12 27.67
N LEU A 535 -64.09 -38.75 27.54
CA LEU A 535 -63.89 -40.13 27.98
C LEU A 535 -64.03 -40.28 29.50
N ALA A 536 -63.47 -39.34 30.28
CA ALA A 536 -63.58 -39.33 31.74
C ALA A 536 -65.04 -39.14 32.21
N GLU A 537 -65.77 -38.21 31.60
CA GLU A 537 -67.20 -37.99 31.86
C GLU A 537 -68.04 -39.22 31.52
N THR A 538 -67.78 -39.87 30.38
CA THR A 538 -68.47 -41.09 29.96
C THR A 538 -68.18 -42.25 30.91
N ASN A 539 -66.93 -42.44 31.34
CA ASN A 539 -66.55 -43.47 32.32
C ASN A 539 -67.25 -43.23 33.68
N THR A 540 -67.30 -41.97 34.13
CA THR A 540 -67.99 -41.60 35.38
C THR A 540 -69.50 -41.89 35.28
N SER A 541 -70.10 -41.58 34.13
CA SER A 541 -71.52 -41.87 33.86
C SER A 541 -71.82 -43.36 33.85
N ILE A 542 -70.95 -44.18 33.24
CA ILE A 542 -71.03 -45.65 33.26
C ILE A 542 -70.92 -46.18 34.69
N GLU A 543 -69.97 -45.70 35.48
CA GLU A 543 -69.79 -46.16 36.87
C GLU A 543 -70.99 -45.80 37.75
N THR A 544 -71.52 -44.58 37.61
CA THR A 544 -72.67 -44.09 38.36
C THR A 544 -73.94 -44.86 38.01
N LEU A 545 -74.20 -45.06 36.71
CA LEU A 545 -75.33 -45.85 36.24
C LEU A 545 -75.20 -47.33 36.66
N GLY A 546 -74.00 -47.89 36.61
CA GLY A 546 -73.72 -49.25 37.07
C GLY A 546 -73.87 -49.45 38.58
N LYS A 547 -73.67 -48.41 39.41
CA LYS A 547 -74.02 -48.41 40.84
C LYS A 547 -75.54 -48.40 41.02
N SER A 548 -76.24 -47.49 40.34
CA SER A 548 -77.71 -47.39 40.40
C SER A 548 -78.43 -48.69 39.96
N ILE A 549 -77.96 -49.35 38.89
CA ILE A 549 -78.50 -50.64 38.44
C ILE A 549 -78.32 -51.73 39.50
N ARG A 550 -77.16 -51.78 40.20
CA ARG A 550 -76.91 -52.74 41.27
C ARG A 550 -77.81 -52.51 42.47
N GLU A 551 -78.01 -51.25 42.84
CA GLU A 551 -78.91 -50.85 43.93
C GLU A 551 -80.37 -51.22 43.62
N GLU A 552 -80.89 -50.86 42.45
CA GLU A 552 -82.26 -51.21 42.04
C GLU A 552 -82.50 -52.72 41.95
N LYS A 553 -81.53 -53.47 41.41
CA LYS A 553 -81.59 -54.93 41.38
C LYS A 553 -81.65 -55.53 42.80
N SER A 554 -80.88 -54.99 43.75
CA SER A 554 -80.85 -55.46 45.13
C SER A 554 -82.17 -55.18 45.86
N LYS A 555 -82.78 -54.01 45.65
CA LYS A 555 -84.10 -53.65 46.20
C LYS A 555 -85.18 -54.58 45.67
N ALA A 556 -85.22 -54.80 44.35
CA ALA A 556 -86.21 -55.67 43.71
C ALA A 556 -86.11 -57.13 44.18
N LEU A 557 -84.89 -57.65 44.37
CA LEU A 557 -84.67 -59.02 44.86
C LEU A 557 -85.15 -59.20 46.31
N THR A 558 -84.85 -58.24 47.18
CA THR A 558 -85.24 -58.28 48.60
C THR A 558 -86.76 -58.24 48.74
N LEU A 559 -87.43 -57.34 48.02
CA LEU A 559 -88.89 -57.21 48.02
C LEU A 559 -89.61 -58.49 47.56
N ALA A 560 -89.07 -59.17 46.55
CA ALA A 560 -89.62 -60.41 46.02
C ALA A 560 -89.44 -61.60 47.00
N GLN A 561 -88.30 -61.68 47.70
CA GLN A 561 -87.99 -62.76 48.64
C GLN A 561 -88.86 -62.67 49.91
N ASP A 562 -88.98 -61.49 50.52
CA ASP A 562 -89.73 -61.30 51.77
C ASP A 562 -91.23 -61.61 51.61
N ARG A 563 -91.82 -61.26 50.46
CA ARG A 563 -93.26 -61.45 50.22
C ARG A 563 -93.63 -62.84 49.72
N SER A 564 -92.74 -63.54 49.01
CA SER A 564 -92.96 -64.95 48.61
C SER A 564 -93.13 -65.86 49.85
N ALA A 565 -92.35 -65.63 50.91
CA ALA A 565 -92.45 -66.37 52.16
C ALA A 565 -93.79 -66.11 52.89
N ALA A 566 -94.27 -64.86 52.89
CA ALA A 566 -95.55 -64.49 53.51
C ALA A 566 -96.76 -65.06 52.75
N HIS A 567 -96.74 -65.01 51.42
CA HIS A 567 -97.87 -65.42 50.57
C HIS A 567 -98.07 -66.94 50.55
N LYS A 568 -96.98 -67.73 50.57
CA LYS A 568 -97.02 -69.21 50.64
C LYS A 568 -97.69 -69.72 51.92
N LYS A 569 -97.52 -68.99 53.03
CA LYS A 569 -98.10 -69.33 54.34
C LYS A 569 -99.59 -68.97 54.42
N ALA A 570 -100.02 -67.89 53.75
CA ALA A 570 -101.40 -67.43 53.74
C ALA A 570 -102.32 -68.28 52.83
N ILE A 571 -101.85 -68.69 51.63
CA ILE A 571 -102.63 -69.55 50.72
C ILE A 571 -102.88 -70.95 51.30
N ALA A 572 -101.89 -71.53 51.99
CA ALA A 572 -102.03 -72.83 52.64
C ALA A 572 -103.07 -72.81 53.79
N SER A 573 -103.23 -71.67 54.47
CA SER A 573 -104.25 -71.49 55.51
C SER A 573 -105.66 -71.32 54.90
N ALA A 574 -105.80 -70.52 53.83
CA ALA A 574 -107.10 -70.28 53.21
C ALA A 574 -107.68 -71.51 52.47
N ASP A 575 -106.83 -72.34 51.84
CA ASP A 575 -107.26 -73.58 51.17
C ASP A 575 -107.70 -74.68 52.16
N ALA A 576 -107.13 -74.68 53.37
CA ALA A 576 -107.53 -75.59 54.45
C ALA A 576 -108.90 -75.21 55.05
N ASP A 577 -109.20 -73.91 55.15
CA ASP A 577 -110.48 -73.43 55.68
C ASP A 577 -111.65 -73.63 54.70
N LEU A 578 -111.43 -73.43 53.39
CA LEU A 578 -112.46 -73.61 52.35
C LEU A 578 -112.94 -75.07 52.19
N LYS A 579 -112.07 -76.05 52.44
CA LYS A 579 -112.41 -77.49 52.36
C LYS A 579 -113.17 -78.00 53.60
N ARG A 580 -113.14 -77.27 54.71
CA ARG A 580 -113.70 -77.70 56.00
C ARG A 580 -115.20 -77.44 56.14
N PHE A 581 -115.73 -76.46 55.39
CA PHE A 581 -117.12 -76.02 55.48
C PHE A 581 -117.96 -76.58 54.31
N ALA A 582 -118.29 -77.87 54.36
CA ALA A 582 -119.21 -78.51 53.40
C ALA A 582 -120.67 -78.37 53.88
N VAL A 583 -121.45 -77.53 53.22
CA VAL A 583 -122.85 -77.21 53.60
C VAL A 583 -123.85 -78.24 53.05
N ALA A 584 -123.51 -78.92 51.95
CA ALA A 584 -124.37 -79.88 51.24
C ALA A 584 -124.86 -81.09 52.08
N PRO A 585 -124.08 -81.68 53.02
CA PRO A 585 -124.57 -82.76 53.87
C PRO A 585 -125.55 -82.28 54.94
N LEU A 586 -125.41 -81.03 55.42
CA LEU A 586 -126.28 -80.45 56.44
C LEU A 586 -127.64 -80.03 55.86
N GLU A 587 -127.68 -79.55 54.61
CA GLU A 587 -128.94 -79.19 53.91
C GLU A 587 -129.84 -80.42 53.65
N LYS A 588 -129.24 -81.58 53.36
CA LYS A 588 -129.98 -82.85 53.20
C LYS A 588 -130.61 -83.37 54.49
N VAL A 589 -129.95 -83.11 55.62
CA VAL A 589 -130.46 -83.46 56.96
C VAL A 589 -131.60 -82.51 57.36
N GLU A 590 -131.58 -81.25 56.89
CA GLU A 590 -132.67 -80.30 57.09
C GLU A 590 -133.95 -80.76 56.35
N GLU A 591 -133.85 -81.16 55.08
CA GLU A 591 -135.00 -81.67 54.31
C GLU A 591 -135.66 -82.89 54.97
N THR A 592 -134.84 -83.80 55.52
CA THR A 592 -135.35 -85.00 56.21
C THR A 592 -136.00 -84.65 57.55
N LEU A 593 -135.38 -83.78 58.36
CA LEU A 593 -135.96 -83.30 59.62
C LEU A 593 -137.25 -82.49 59.43
N ILE A 594 -137.37 -81.71 58.34
CA ILE A 594 -138.62 -81.01 57.97
C ILE A 594 -139.71 -82.02 57.65
N SER A 595 -139.39 -83.05 56.85
CA SER A 595 -140.37 -84.09 56.49
C SER A 595 -140.83 -84.90 57.70
N GLU A 596 -139.93 -85.19 58.64
CA GLU A 596 -140.20 -85.99 59.83
C GLU A 596 -140.98 -85.20 60.89
N ALA A 597 -140.61 -83.93 61.13
CA ALA A 597 -141.37 -83.03 62.01
C ALA A 597 -142.80 -82.80 61.47
N SER A 598 -142.96 -82.63 60.15
CA SER A 598 -144.28 -82.45 59.51
C SER A 598 -145.14 -83.71 59.61
N ARG A 599 -144.54 -84.89 59.42
CA ARG A 599 -145.23 -86.18 59.52
C ARG A 599 -145.68 -86.51 60.94
N LEU A 600 -144.86 -86.25 61.95
CA LEU A 600 -145.19 -86.46 63.36
C LEU A 600 -146.25 -85.46 63.85
N ARG A 601 -146.17 -84.20 63.39
CA ARG A 601 -147.19 -83.18 63.64
C ARG A 601 -148.57 -83.61 63.13
N ASN A 602 -148.66 -83.99 61.85
CA ASN A 602 -149.92 -84.42 61.22
C ASN A 602 -150.47 -85.71 61.85
N LYS A 603 -149.62 -86.63 62.31
CA LYS A 603 -150.05 -87.82 63.06
C LYS A 603 -150.61 -87.49 64.43
N SER A 604 -150.00 -86.55 65.17
CA SER A 604 -150.49 -86.12 66.49
C SER A 604 -151.87 -85.44 66.42
N GLU A 605 -152.19 -84.74 65.33
CA GLU A 605 -153.48 -84.08 65.12
C GLU A 605 -154.62 -85.06 64.80
N SER A 606 -154.32 -86.25 64.28
CA SER A 606 -155.33 -87.26 63.89
C SER A 606 -155.76 -88.23 65.01
N LYS A 607 -155.07 -88.25 66.16
CA LYS A 607 -155.41 -89.09 67.33
C LYS A 607 -155.24 -88.30 68.65
N PRO A 608 -156.30 -87.61 69.13
CA PRO A 608 -156.19 -86.64 70.23
C PRO A 608 -155.96 -87.19 71.65
N GLY A 609 -155.72 -88.50 71.82
CA GLY A 609 -155.62 -89.16 73.15
C GLY A 609 -154.29 -89.86 73.44
N ASP A 610 -153.26 -89.68 72.60
CA ASP A 610 -151.97 -90.39 72.68
C ASP A 610 -150.81 -89.44 73.05
N ASP A 611 -150.58 -89.24 74.35
CA ASP A 611 -149.59 -88.29 74.90
C ASP A 611 -148.13 -88.60 74.50
N ALA A 612 -147.83 -89.84 74.07
CA ALA A 612 -146.51 -90.21 73.60
C ALA A 612 -146.17 -89.58 72.23
N LEU A 613 -147.19 -89.39 71.39
CA LEU A 613 -147.04 -88.84 70.03
C LEU A 613 -146.83 -87.31 70.02
N LYS A 614 -147.40 -86.60 71.00
CA LYS A 614 -147.22 -85.15 71.15
C LYS A 614 -145.81 -84.77 71.57
N LYS A 615 -145.22 -85.52 72.52
CA LYS A 615 -143.81 -85.36 72.92
C LYS A 615 -142.82 -85.65 71.80
N GLN A 616 -143.14 -86.63 70.94
CA GLN A 616 -142.31 -86.93 69.76
C GLN A 616 -142.34 -85.81 68.71
N ALA A 617 -143.50 -85.15 68.52
CA ALA A 617 -143.62 -84.01 67.60
C ALA A 617 -142.85 -82.76 68.08
N GLU A 618 -142.92 -82.43 69.39
CA GLU A 618 -142.18 -81.31 69.98
C GLU A 618 -140.66 -81.52 69.94
N GLU A 619 -140.19 -82.74 70.22
CA GLU A 619 -138.77 -83.13 70.14
C GLU A 619 -138.22 -83.01 68.70
N ALA A 620 -139.03 -83.36 67.69
CA ALA A 620 -138.66 -83.22 66.28
C ALA A 620 -138.55 -81.75 65.85
N SER A 621 -139.45 -80.87 66.32
CA SER A 621 -139.37 -79.43 66.05
C SER A 621 -138.16 -78.76 66.72
N ARG A 622 -137.76 -79.19 67.93
CA ARG A 622 -136.55 -78.67 68.59
C ARG A 622 -135.29 -79.03 67.82
N LYS A 623 -135.17 -80.29 67.36
CA LYS A 623 -134.02 -80.76 66.56
C LYS A 623 -133.91 -80.01 65.22
N LEU A 624 -135.04 -79.66 64.60
CA LEU A 624 -135.04 -78.87 63.37
C LEU A 624 -134.51 -77.45 63.60
N ALA A 625 -134.95 -76.77 64.68
CA ALA A 625 -134.50 -75.43 65.01
C ALA A 625 -133.00 -75.36 65.37
N GLU A 626 -132.50 -76.35 66.13
CA GLU A 626 -131.07 -76.47 66.45
C GLU A 626 -130.21 -76.69 65.20
N HIS A 627 -130.70 -77.47 64.24
CA HIS A 627 -129.99 -77.72 62.97
C HIS A 627 -129.96 -76.49 62.06
N GLN A 628 -131.05 -75.72 62.00
CA GLN A 628 -131.13 -74.47 61.24
C GLN A 628 -130.17 -73.39 61.77
N ALA A 629 -130.02 -73.27 63.09
CA ALA A 629 -129.06 -72.35 63.70
C ALA A 629 -127.60 -72.71 63.33
N LYS A 630 -127.27 -74.00 63.33
CA LYS A 630 -125.94 -74.51 62.98
C LYS A 630 -125.61 -74.31 61.49
N LEU A 631 -126.61 -74.41 60.63
CA LEU A 631 -126.48 -74.19 59.19
C LEU A 631 -126.25 -72.72 58.84
N ALA A 632 -126.90 -71.79 59.55
CA ALA A 632 -126.67 -70.36 59.43
C ALA A 632 -125.25 -69.95 59.89
N GLU A 633 -124.76 -70.50 60.99
CA GLU A 633 -123.38 -70.28 61.49
C GLU A 633 -122.34 -70.72 60.46
N THR A 634 -122.54 -71.90 59.85
CA THR A 634 -121.63 -72.46 58.83
C THR A 634 -121.60 -71.60 57.56
N ARG A 635 -122.72 -70.97 57.17
CA ARG A 635 -122.78 -70.04 56.02
C ARG A 635 -122.01 -68.75 56.26
N ASN A 636 -122.08 -68.17 57.46
CA ASN A 636 -121.31 -66.97 57.80
C ASN A 636 -119.79 -67.22 57.82
N GLN A 637 -119.36 -68.37 58.31
CA GLN A 637 -117.95 -68.75 58.30
C GLN A 637 -117.40 -68.95 56.87
N LEU A 638 -118.22 -69.50 55.96
CA LEU A 638 -117.86 -69.64 54.54
C LEU A 638 -117.76 -68.28 53.81
N ALA A 639 -118.59 -67.30 54.17
CA ALA A 639 -118.53 -65.94 53.63
C ALA A 639 -117.23 -65.23 54.02
N GLY A 640 -116.82 -65.32 55.29
CA GLY A 640 -115.54 -64.76 55.77
C GLY A 640 -114.30 -65.39 55.12
N ALA A 641 -114.36 -66.69 54.80
CA ALA A 641 -113.28 -67.38 54.08
C ALA A 641 -113.15 -66.91 52.61
N ARG A 642 -114.26 -66.55 51.95
CA ARG A 642 -114.24 -66.00 50.57
C ARG A 642 -113.68 -64.59 50.51
N GLU A 643 -113.97 -63.75 51.49
CA GLU A 643 -113.48 -62.36 51.53
C GLU A 643 -111.95 -62.31 51.68
N LYS A 644 -111.39 -63.17 52.55
CA LYS A 644 -109.94 -63.32 52.74
C LYS A 644 -109.20 -63.82 51.49
N MET A 645 -109.86 -64.63 50.65
CA MET A 645 -109.31 -65.07 49.36
C MET A 645 -109.27 -63.92 48.33
N ASN A 646 -110.26 -63.02 48.34
CA ASN A 646 -110.27 -61.83 47.47
C ASN A 646 -109.19 -60.81 47.87
N GLU A 647 -108.95 -60.57 49.17
CA GLU A 647 -107.83 -59.71 49.63
C GLU A 647 -106.46 -60.25 49.16
N LEU A 648 -106.25 -61.57 49.25
CA LEU A 648 -105.00 -62.20 48.80
C LEU A 648 -104.82 -62.08 47.27
N SER A 649 -105.90 -62.12 46.50
CA SER A 649 -105.86 -61.90 45.04
C SER A 649 -105.42 -60.47 44.69
N GLN A 650 -105.97 -59.46 45.37
CA GLN A 650 -105.61 -58.05 45.13
C GLN A 650 -104.14 -57.75 45.50
N GLN A 651 -103.62 -58.35 46.57
CA GLN A 651 -102.21 -58.21 46.94
C GLN A 651 -101.25 -58.82 45.90
N ASN A 652 -101.67 -59.86 45.19
CA ASN A 652 -100.88 -60.50 44.15
C ASN A 652 -100.81 -59.67 42.86
N GLU A 653 -101.91 -58.99 42.48
CA GLU A 653 -101.93 -58.06 41.35
C GLU A 653 -101.02 -56.84 41.57
N ALA A 654 -101.00 -56.29 42.80
CA ALA A 654 -100.10 -55.19 43.17
C ALA A 654 -98.61 -55.57 43.10
N LEU A 655 -98.27 -56.84 43.41
CA LEU A 655 -96.90 -57.36 43.31
C LEU A 655 -96.44 -57.50 41.86
N VAL A 656 -97.31 -58.04 40.99
CA VAL A 656 -97.03 -58.17 39.55
C VAL A 656 -96.79 -56.79 38.92
N SER A 657 -97.56 -55.77 39.30
CA SER A 657 -97.36 -54.39 38.82
C SER A 657 -96.01 -53.81 39.25
N SER A 658 -95.64 -53.95 40.53
CA SER A 658 -94.36 -53.41 41.05
C SER A 658 -93.13 -54.12 40.45
N MET A 659 -93.23 -55.43 40.21
CA MET A 659 -92.16 -56.19 39.55
C MET A 659 -92.01 -55.83 38.07
N ASP A 660 -93.11 -55.51 37.37
CA ASP A 660 -93.08 -55.08 35.98
C ASP A 660 -92.49 -53.66 35.83
N GLU A 661 -92.79 -52.74 36.76
CA GLU A 661 -92.15 -51.42 36.83
C GLU A 661 -90.63 -51.51 37.07
N ALA A 662 -90.19 -52.34 38.03
CA ALA A 662 -88.77 -52.57 38.29
C ALA A 662 -88.06 -53.19 37.07
N ARG A 663 -88.73 -54.12 36.38
CA ARG A 663 -88.20 -54.75 35.15
C ARG A 663 -88.04 -53.74 34.01
N LYS A 664 -89.05 -52.89 33.78
CA LYS A 664 -89.00 -51.81 32.77
C LYS A 664 -87.90 -50.79 33.08
N SER A 665 -87.75 -50.42 34.35
CA SER A 665 -86.68 -49.54 34.81
C SER A 665 -85.29 -50.14 34.56
N LEU A 666 -85.10 -51.42 34.92
CA LEU A 666 -83.84 -52.14 34.70
C LEU A 666 -83.51 -52.31 33.21
N GLU A 667 -84.51 -52.59 32.36
CA GLU A 667 -84.32 -52.70 30.91
C GLU A 667 -83.93 -51.35 30.29
N THR A 668 -84.57 -50.27 30.74
CA THR A 668 -84.24 -48.89 30.30
C THR A 668 -82.82 -48.50 30.72
N ALA A 669 -82.42 -48.82 31.95
CA ALA A 669 -81.08 -48.56 32.45
C ALA A 669 -80.01 -49.40 31.73
N ASN A 670 -80.29 -50.68 31.43
CA ASN A 670 -79.40 -51.54 30.65
C ASN A 670 -79.22 -51.05 29.21
N LYS A 671 -80.29 -50.57 28.55
CA LYS A 671 -80.18 -49.95 27.22
C LYS A 671 -79.29 -48.70 27.25
N LYS A 672 -79.46 -47.83 28.26
CA LYS A 672 -78.59 -46.66 28.47
C LYS A 672 -77.13 -47.04 28.72
N LEU A 673 -76.88 -48.12 29.47
CA LEU A 673 -75.53 -48.62 29.72
C LEU A 673 -74.88 -49.12 28.42
N GLN A 674 -75.62 -49.86 27.59
CA GLN A 674 -75.14 -50.32 26.28
C GLN A 674 -74.83 -49.16 25.34
N THR A 675 -75.65 -48.10 25.31
CA THR A 675 -75.36 -46.92 24.49
C THR A 675 -74.13 -46.15 24.98
N LEU A 676 -73.94 -46.04 26.30
CA LEU A 676 -72.75 -45.42 26.88
C LEU A 676 -71.49 -46.26 26.61
N ASP A 677 -71.56 -47.58 26.68
CA ASP A 677 -70.43 -48.47 26.34
C ASP A 677 -70.07 -48.41 24.85
N ALA A 678 -71.06 -48.30 23.95
CA ALA A 678 -70.82 -48.08 22.53
C ALA A 678 -70.15 -46.71 22.27
N SER A 679 -70.66 -45.65 22.92
CA SER A 679 -70.06 -44.31 22.85
C SER A 679 -68.62 -44.30 23.39
N ARG A 680 -68.37 -44.98 24.52
CA ARG A 680 -67.03 -45.15 25.09
C ARG A 680 -66.08 -45.80 24.10
N LYS A 681 -66.50 -46.89 23.43
CA LYS A 681 -65.69 -47.57 22.39
C LYS A 681 -65.33 -46.62 21.24
N GLU A 682 -66.29 -45.84 20.76
CA GLU A 682 -66.07 -44.85 19.69
C GLU A 682 -65.09 -43.75 20.12
N ILE A 683 -65.23 -43.21 21.34
CA ILE A 683 -64.33 -42.21 21.91
C ILE A 683 -62.91 -42.78 22.05
N THR A 684 -62.75 -44.03 22.54
CA THR A 684 -61.43 -44.68 22.59
C THR A 684 -60.81 -44.92 21.21
N ALA A 685 -61.62 -45.23 20.19
CA ALA A 685 -61.12 -45.38 18.82
C ALA A 685 -60.62 -44.03 18.27
N LYS A 686 -61.39 -42.95 18.46
CA LYS A 686 -60.96 -41.57 18.11
C LYS A 686 -59.68 -41.17 18.85
N ALA A 687 -59.58 -41.50 20.14
CA ALA A 687 -58.38 -41.26 20.93
C ALA A 687 -57.13 -41.97 20.35
N ALA A 688 -57.27 -43.22 19.89
CA ALA A 688 -56.19 -43.97 19.27
C ALA A 688 -55.75 -43.36 17.93
N THR A 689 -56.70 -42.91 17.11
CA THR A 689 -56.41 -42.21 15.84
C THR A 689 -55.64 -40.91 16.08
N VAL A 690 -56.15 -40.02 16.95
CA VAL A 690 -55.49 -38.75 17.29
C VAL A 690 -54.10 -38.99 17.87
N ASN A 691 -53.91 -40.02 18.69
CA ASN A 691 -52.60 -40.34 19.25
C ASN A 691 -51.60 -40.82 18.18
N THR A 692 -52.08 -41.54 17.15
CA THR A 692 -51.27 -41.98 16.01
C THR A 692 -50.89 -40.79 15.11
N GLU A 693 -51.84 -39.90 14.82
CA GLU A 693 -51.58 -38.67 14.08
C GLU A 693 -50.60 -37.76 14.82
N LEU A 694 -50.75 -37.62 16.14
CA LEU A 694 -49.82 -36.85 16.97
C LEU A 694 -48.39 -37.41 16.90
N GLN A 695 -48.23 -38.74 16.95
CA GLN A 695 -46.93 -39.38 16.78
C GLN A 695 -46.32 -39.11 15.40
N ASN A 696 -47.12 -39.20 14.34
CA ASN A 696 -46.66 -38.91 12.97
C ASN A 696 -46.27 -37.44 12.79
N SER A 697 -47.09 -36.50 13.27
CA SER A 697 -46.76 -35.07 13.25
C SER A 697 -45.56 -34.74 14.13
N SER A 698 -45.35 -35.44 15.25
CA SER A 698 -44.15 -35.27 16.08
C SER A 698 -42.87 -35.75 15.36
N LYS A 699 -42.94 -36.80 14.55
CA LYS A 699 -41.82 -37.20 13.67
C LYS A 699 -41.55 -36.16 12.59
N GLN A 700 -42.61 -35.63 11.98
CA GLN A 700 -42.52 -34.55 11.00
C GLN A 700 -41.93 -33.27 11.60
N LEU A 701 -42.20 -32.98 12.88
CA LEU A 701 -41.62 -31.83 13.59
C LEU A 701 -40.11 -31.92 13.67
N LEU A 702 -39.56 -33.09 14.02
CA LEU A 702 -38.12 -33.32 14.06
C LEU A 702 -37.48 -33.14 12.67
N ALA A 703 -38.13 -33.66 11.62
CA ALA A 703 -37.68 -33.47 10.24
C ALA A 703 -37.72 -31.99 9.82
N ALA A 704 -38.78 -31.25 10.17
CA ALA A 704 -38.90 -29.82 9.88
C ALA A 704 -37.86 -28.99 10.65
N GLN A 705 -37.58 -29.32 11.92
CA GLN A 705 -36.51 -28.68 12.70
C GLN A 705 -35.13 -28.94 12.08
N ALA A 706 -34.85 -30.16 11.64
CA ALA A 706 -33.61 -30.49 10.93
C ALA A 706 -33.49 -29.75 9.60
N ALA A 707 -34.59 -29.61 8.84
CA ALA A 707 -34.62 -28.85 7.60
C ALA A 707 -34.33 -27.35 7.80
N VAL A 708 -34.91 -26.72 8.83
CA VAL A 708 -34.59 -25.33 9.21
C VAL A 708 -33.10 -25.20 9.56
N LYS A 709 -32.57 -26.11 10.38
CA LYS A 709 -31.15 -26.11 10.75
C LYS A 709 -30.24 -26.20 9.52
N SER A 710 -30.51 -27.13 8.61
CA SER A 710 -29.74 -27.30 7.37
C SER A 710 -29.86 -26.09 6.43
N ALA A 711 -31.05 -25.51 6.29
CA ALA A 711 -31.24 -24.29 5.50
C ALA A 711 -30.48 -23.08 6.10
N GLN A 712 -30.43 -22.97 7.43
CA GLN A 712 -29.66 -21.94 8.12
C GLN A 712 -28.14 -22.13 7.94
N GLU A 713 -27.65 -23.37 8.07
CA GLU A 713 -26.23 -23.69 7.84
C GLU A 713 -25.83 -23.39 6.38
N ASN A 714 -26.69 -23.71 5.41
CA ASN A 714 -26.47 -23.37 4.00
C ASN A 714 -26.46 -21.84 3.78
N LEU A 715 -27.38 -21.08 4.41
CA LEU A 715 -27.36 -19.62 4.34
C LEU A 715 -26.04 -19.05 4.87
N ASN A 716 -25.62 -19.48 6.07
CA ASN A 716 -24.37 -19.03 6.69
C ASN A 716 -23.16 -19.35 5.79
N ALA A 717 -23.13 -20.53 5.17
CA ALA A 717 -22.06 -20.92 4.25
C ALA A 717 -22.02 -20.02 2.99
N ARG A 718 -23.17 -19.65 2.43
CA ARG A 718 -23.26 -18.74 1.26
C ARG A 718 -22.89 -17.30 1.63
N GLU A 719 -23.29 -16.82 2.80
CA GLU A 719 -22.90 -15.50 3.31
C GLU A 719 -21.38 -15.43 3.55
N ALA A 720 -20.77 -16.47 4.13
CA ALA A 720 -19.31 -16.55 4.27
C ALA A 720 -18.59 -16.62 2.91
N ALA A 721 -19.18 -17.29 1.91
CA ALA A 721 -18.62 -17.39 0.57
C ALA A 721 -18.67 -16.07 -0.23
N LEU A 722 -19.47 -15.08 0.19
CA LEU A 722 -19.61 -13.77 -0.48
C LEU A 722 -18.36 -12.90 -0.37
N GLU A 723 -17.59 -13.04 0.72
CA GLU A 723 -16.48 -12.16 1.03
C GLU A 723 -15.38 -12.21 -0.05
N LYS A 724 -15.09 -13.40 -0.58
CA LYS A 724 -14.07 -13.57 -1.62
C LYS A 724 -14.44 -12.83 -2.93
N PRO A 725 -15.63 -13.05 -3.54
CA PRO A 725 -16.08 -12.24 -4.68
C PRO A 725 -16.13 -10.74 -4.40
N ARG A 726 -16.50 -10.33 -3.18
CA ARG A 726 -16.55 -8.90 -2.80
C ARG A 726 -15.16 -8.27 -2.85
N ILE A 727 -14.19 -8.87 -2.17
CA ILE A 727 -12.80 -8.39 -2.15
C ILE A 727 -12.22 -8.37 -3.56
N GLU A 728 -12.48 -9.41 -4.37
CA GLU A 728 -11.98 -9.45 -5.75
C GLU A 728 -12.59 -8.35 -6.62
N PHE A 729 -13.90 -8.11 -6.51
CA PHE A 729 -14.56 -7.00 -7.21
C PHE A 729 -14.00 -5.63 -6.79
N GLU A 730 -13.86 -5.39 -5.49
CA GLU A 730 -13.30 -4.16 -4.94
C GLU A 730 -11.86 -3.94 -5.44
N LYS A 731 -11.04 -4.99 -5.44
CA LYS A 731 -9.67 -4.96 -5.94
C LYS A 731 -9.61 -4.62 -7.44
N LYS A 732 -10.46 -5.24 -8.27
CA LYS A 732 -10.51 -4.96 -9.71
C LYS A 732 -11.01 -3.54 -9.99
N GLN A 733 -12.03 -3.09 -9.27
CA GLN A 733 -12.53 -1.71 -9.38
C GLN A 733 -11.48 -0.68 -8.95
N ALA A 734 -10.79 -0.91 -7.83
CA ALA A 734 -9.72 -0.03 -7.37
C ALA A 734 -8.55 0.00 -8.36
N HIS A 735 -8.19 -1.15 -8.94
CA HIS A 735 -7.17 -1.24 -9.98
C HIS A 735 -7.56 -0.43 -11.22
N GLN A 736 -8.79 -0.56 -11.71
CA GLN A 736 -9.28 0.24 -12.85
C GLN A 736 -9.21 1.75 -12.57
N LYS A 737 -9.71 2.21 -11.41
CA LYS A 737 -9.62 3.63 -11.01
C LYS A 737 -8.17 4.11 -10.93
N THR A 738 -7.26 3.25 -10.48
CA THR A 738 -5.83 3.56 -10.42
C THR A 738 -5.24 3.73 -11.82
N LEU A 739 -5.57 2.84 -12.76
CA LEU A 739 -5.14 2.95 -14.17
C LEU A 739 -5.63 4.26 -14.80
N GLU A 740 -6.89 4.65 -14.57
CA GLU A 740 -7.44 5.92 -15.07
C GLU A 740 -6.72 7.14 -14.49
N LYS A 741 -6.45 7.14 -13.18
CA LYS A 741 -5.69 8.19 -12.52
C LYS A 741 -4.26 8.27 -13.06
N ASP A 742 -3.62 7.13 -13.28
CA ASP A 742 -2.25 7.06 -13.78
C ASP A 742 -2.15 7.49 -15.23
N LEU A 743 -3.11 7.11 -16.07
CA LEU A 743 -3.20 7.60 -17.45
C LEU A 743 -3.33 9.12 -17.49
N LYS A 744 -4.21 9.70 -16.66
CA LYS A 744 -4.35 11.17 -16.55
C LYS A 744 -3.04 11.83 -16.12
N PHE A 745 -2.34 11.24 -15.14
CA PHE A 745 -1.05 11.73 -14.67
C PHE A 745 0.00 11.71 -15.78
N TRP A 746 0.18 10.60 -16.49
CA TRP A 746 1.19 10.48 -17.54
C TRP A 746 0.88 11.34 -18.76
N ARG A 747 -0.41 11.53 -19.11
CA ARG A 747 -0.82 12.49 -20.14
C ARG A 747 -0.47 13.93 -19.76
N ALA A 748 -0.63 14.30 -18.48
CA ALA A 748 -0.17 15.60 -18.00
C ALA A 748 1.35 15.73 -18.03
N ALA A 749 2.08 14.66 -17.66
CA ALA A 749 3.54 14.62 -17.75
C ALA A 749 4.06 14.76 -19.20
N GLU A 750 3.38 14.13 -20.17
CA GLU A 750 3.70 14.25 -21.60
C GLU A 750 3.60 15.70 -22.08
N VAL A 751 2.53 16.41 -21.68
CA VAL A 751 2.35 17.83 -21.99
C VAL A 751 3.41 18.67 -21.28
N ASN A 752 3.69 18.40 -20.00
CA ASN A 752 4.71 19.11 -19.24
C ASN A 752 6.10 18.98 -19.88
N ALA A 753 6.48 17.78 -20.34
CA ALA A 753 7.75 17.57 -21.05
C ALA A 753 7.86 18.44 -22.31
N LYS A 754 6.79 18.55 -23.10
CA LYS A 754 6.74 19.43 -24.28
C LYS A 754 6.82 20.91 -23.89
N VAL A 755 6.14 21.31 -22.81
CA VAL A 755 6.19 22.70 -22.28
C VAL A 755 7.59 23.05 -21.82
N LEU A 756 8.29 22.16 -21.11
CA LEU A 756 9.66 22.38 -20.66
C LEU A 756 10.62 22.59 -21.83
N ILE A 757 10.56 21.75 -22.87
CA ILE A 757 11.38 21.91 -24.09
C ILE A 757 11.09 23.26 -24.77
N ALA A 758 9.81 23.63 -24.91
CA ALA A 758 9.43 24.91 -25.50
C ALA A 758 9.89 26.11 -24.65
N THR A 759 9.85 25.97 -23.32
CA THR A 759 10.29 26.99 -22.37
C THR A 759 11.81 27.17 -22.43
N GLU A 760 12.57 26.08 -22.44
CA GLU A 760 14.03 26.11 -22.58
C GLU A 760 14.45 26.76 -23.91
N ARG A 761 13.81 26.38 -25.02
CA ARG A 761 14.03 27.02 -26.32
C ARG A 761 13.68 28.52 -26.31
N ARG A 762 12.59 28.90 -25.66
CA ARG A 762 12.21 30.31 -25.52
C ARG A 762 13.27 31.07 -24.72
N ASP A 763 13.72 30.52 -23.60
CA ASP A 763 14.68 31.15 -22.71
C ASP A 763 16.07 31.27 -23.37
N SER A 764 16.49 30.26 -24.15
CA SER A 764 17.72 30.32 -24.94
C SER A 764 17.66 31.38 -26.03
N LEU A 765 16.54 31.47 -26.77
CA LEU A 765 16.33 32.49 -27.80
C LEU A 765 16.29 33.90 -27.20
N LYS A 766 15.67 34.05 -26.02
CA LYS A 766 15.63 35.33 -25.30
C LYS A 766 17.03 35.77 -24.84
N SER A 767 17.82 34.83 -24.33
CA SER A 767 19.20 35.11 -23.90
C SER A 767 20.08 35.49 -25.09
N ALA A 768 19.96 34.78 -26.22
CA ALA A 768 20.65 35.12 -27.46
C ALA A 768 20.23 36.50 -27.98
N GLN A 769 18.94 36.82 -27.95
CA GLN A 769 18.43 38.15 -28.34
C GLN A 769 18.97 39.26 -27.42
N GLU A 770 19.05 39.03 -26.11
CA GLU A 770 19.61 39.99 -25.16
C GLU A 770 21.11 40.22 -25.40
N GLU A 771 21.87 39.17 -25.72
CA GLU A 771 23.29 39.25 -26.08
C GLU A 771 23.49 39.99 -27.41
N GLU A 772 22.71 39.67 -28.44
CA GLU A 772 22.73 40.36 -29.74
C GLU A 772 22.38 41.85 -29.59
N THR A 773 21.39 42.18 -28.74
CA THR A 773 21.00 43.57 -28.47
C THR A 773 22.14 44.31 -27.75
N ALA A 774 22.75 43.71 -26.75
CA ALA A 774 23.89 44.29 -26.04
C ALA A 774 25.12 44.48 -26.95
N ALA A 775 25.37 43.54 -27.86
CA ALA A 775 26.41 43.65 -28.88
C ALA A 775 26.09 44.79 -29.87
N ALA A 776 24.84 44.90 -30.33
CA ALA A 776 24.40 45.97 -31.22
C ALA A 776 24.55 47.35 -30.57
N ASP A 777 24.15 47.51 -29.30
CA ASP A 777 24.32 48.74 -28.54
C ASP A 777 25.81 49.11 -28.36
N THR A 778 26.67 48.11 -28.13
CA THR A 778 28.12 48.31 -28.04
C THR A 778 28.70 48.80 -29.37
N ILE A 779 28.31 48.19 -30.49
CA ILE A 779 28.74 48.59 -31.84
C ILE A 779 28.23 49.99 -32.18
N ALA A 780 26.97 50.32 -31.83
CA ALA A 780 26.40 51.65 -32.03
C ALA A 780 27.20 52.72 -31.25
N GLY A 781 27.56 52.45 -29.99
CA GLY A 781 28.40 53.34 -29.19
C GLY A 781 29.82 53.50 -29.77
N GLN A 782 30.41 52.43 -30.30
CA GLN A 782 31.69 52.52 -31.03
C GLN A 782 31.57 53.37 -32.29
N LEU A 783 30.48 53.20 -33.06
CA LEU A 783 30.21 53.99 -34.27
C LEU A 783 30.04 55.48 -33.96
N GLU A 784 29.33 55.83 -32.88
CA GLU A 784 29.20 57.22 -32.42
C GLU A 784 30.55 57.81 -31.99
N SER A 785 31.38 57.03 -31.27
CA SER A 785 32.75 57.43 -30.91
C SER A 785 33.61 57.68 -32.15
N PHE A 786 33.55 56.80 -33.15
CA PHE A 786 34.27 56.97 -34.42
C PHE A 786 33.78 58.21 -35.19
N HIS A 787 32.48 58.47 -35.26
CA HIS A 787 31.96 59.72 -35.86
C HIS A 787 32.46 60.96 -35.11
N GLY A 788 32.52 60.91 -33.78
CA GLY A 788 33.08 61.98 -32.95
C GLY A 788 34.57 62.23 -33.20
N GLU A 789 35.36 61.17 -33.45
CA GLU A 789 36.77 61.29 -33.85
C GLU A 789 36.92 61.81 -35.28
N LEU A 790 36.07 61.36 -36.22
CA LEU A 790 36.06 61.83 -37.61
C LEU A 790 35.76 63.34 -37.70
N GLY A 791 34.78 63.82 -36.93
CA GLY A 791 34.46 65.25 -36.84
C GLY A 791 35.62 66.10 -36.27
N LYS A 792 36.40 65.54 -35.33
CA LYS A 792 37.63 66.19 -34.84
C LYS A 792 38.70 66.24 -35.93
N ILE A 793 38.84 65.20 -36.75
CA ILE A 793 39.77 65.18 -37.89
C ILE A 793 39.35 66.19 -38.96
N GLU A 794 38.06 66.34 -39.24
CA GLU A 794 37.55 67.36 -40.18
C GLU A 794 37.80 68.79 -39.67
N SER A 795 37.61 69.06 -38.38
CA SER A 795 37.97 70.37 -37.79
C SER A 795 39.48 70.67 -37.89
N ARG A 796 40.33 69.64 -37.73
CA ARG A 796 41.80 69.73 -37.89
C ARG A 796 42.18 69.97 -39.36
N LYS A 797 41.43 69.40 -40.31
CA LYS A 797 41.60 69.61 -41.75
C LYS A 797 41.30 71.05 -42.13
N GLU A 798 40.22 71.65 -41.60
CA GLU A 798 39.92 73.08 -41.82
C GLU A 798 41.01 74.00 -41.24
N GLU A 799 41.53 73.68 -40.05
CA GLU A 799 42.62 74.43 -39.42
C GLU A 799 43.95 74.33 -40.20
N LEU A 800 44.31 73.12 -40.67
CA LEU A 800 45.51 72.90 -41.51
C LEU A 800 45.39 73.58 -42.87
N THR A 801 44.18 73.66 -43.46
CA THR A 801 43.96 74.34 -44.74
C THR A 801 44.13 75.86 -44.61
N SER A 802 43.71 76.44 -43.47
CA SER A 802 43.96 77.85 -43.13
C SER A 802 45.45 78.15 -42.93
N GLN A 803 46.19 77.25 -42.28
CA GLN A 803 47.65 77.37 -42.10
C GLN A 803 48.40 77.23 -43.43
N LEU A 804 47.94 76.36 -44.33
CA LEU A 804 48.52 76.19 -45.67
C LEU A 804 48.34 77.44 -46.56
N ASP A 805 47.18 78.10 -46.48
CA ASP A 805 46.90 79.35 -47.22
C ASP A 805 47.73 80.52 -46.68
N LYS A 806 47.99 80.55 -45.36
CA LYS A 806 48.88 81.54 -44.72
C LYS A 806 50.34 81.33 -45.14
N LEU A 807 50.83 80.09 -45.13
CA LEU A 807 52.17 79.73 -45.61
C LEU A 807 52.33 79.99 -47.12
N GLY A 808 51.28 79.77 -47.91
CA GLY A 808 51.27 80.09 -49.35
C GLY A 808 51.47 81.59 -49.62
N LYS A 809 50.84 82.46 -48.82
CA LYS A 809 51.00 83.93 -48.90
C LYS A 809 52.39 84.39 -48.45
N GLU A 810 52.98 83.77 -47.43
CA GLU A 810 54.34 84.05 -46.97
C GLU A 810 55.42 83.60 -47.98
N VAL A 811 55.25 82.43 -48.61
CA VAL A 811 56.15 81.96 -49.69
C VAL A 811 56.07 82.84 -50.93
N ALA A 812 54.89 83.36 -51.28
CA ALA A 812 54.73 84.33 -52.37
C ALA A 812 55.41 85.67 -52.08
N ALA A 813 55.32 86.16 -50.84
CA ALA A 813 56.02 87.38 -50.39
C ALA A 813 57.55 87.20 -50.38
N LEU A 814 58.04 86.04 -49.94
CA LEU A 814 59.46 85.68 -49.97
C LEU A 814 60.01 85.54 -51.39
N LYS A 815 59.26 84.93 -52.32
CA LYS A 815 59.65 84.85 -53.75
C LYS A 815 59.73 86.23 -54.40
N LYS A 816 58.83 87.16 -54.03
CA LYS A 816 58.88 88.55 -54.50
C LYS A 816 60.11 89.30 -53.95
N SER A 817 60.41 89.14 -52.66
CA SER A 817 61.61 89.70 -52.03
C SER A 817 62.92 89.12 -52.62
N LEU A 818 62.93 87.83 -52.97
CA LEU A 818 64.09 87.17 -53.58
C LEU A 818 64.32 87.63 -55.04
N ALA A 819 63.25 87.88 -55.80
CA ALA A 819 63.31 88.41 -57.16
C ALA A 819 63.81 89.86 -57.21
N GLU A 820 63.48 90.67 -56.20
CA GLU A 820 63.97 92.06 -56.06
C GLU A 820 65.43 92.14 -55.60
N ARG A 821 65.94 91.15 -54.83
CA ARG A 821 67.32 91.11 -54.32
C ARG A 821 68.36 90.48 -55.27
N LYS A 822 67.92 89.67 -56.22
CA LYS A 822 68.80 88.98 -57.18
C LYS A 822 69.64 89.93 -58.08
N PRO A 823 69.10 91.01 -58.67
CA PRO A 823 69.90 91.94 -59.48
C PRO A 823 70.93 92.75 -58.66
N LEU A 824 70.64 93.04 -57.37
CA LEU A 824 71.54 93.77 -56.47
C LEU A 824 72.76 92.94 -56.05
N LEU A 825 72.61 91.62 -55.92
CA LEU A 825 73.70 90.70 -55.62
C LEU A 825 74.64 90.51 -56.83
N GLU A 826 74.08 90.39 -58.04
CA GLU A 826 74.85 90.28 -59.28
C GLU A 826 75.65 91.56 -59.62
N GLU A 827 75.18 92.73 -59.17
CA GLU A 827 75.88 94.01 -59.28
C GLU A 827 77.05 94.10 -58.28
N SER A 828 76.81 93.74 -57.02
CA SER A 828 77.84 93.65 -55.97
C SER A 828 78.96 92.67 -56.31
N GLU A 829 78.65 91.51 -56.91
CA GLU A 829 79.65 90.51 -57.32
C GLU A 829 80.49 90.99 -58.51
N ARG A 830 79.92 91.78 -59.44
CA ARG A 830 80.68 92.42 -60.54
C ARG A 830 81.59 93.52 -60.04
N GLU A 831 81.14 94.38 -59.13
CA GLU A 831 81.99 95.42 -58.53
C GLU A 831 83.16 94.82 -57.74
N THR A 832 82.91 93.76 -56.98
CA THR A 832 83.94 93.08 -56.19
C THR A 832 84.98 92.42 -57.11
N LYS A 833 84.55 91.79 -58.21
CA LYS A 833 85.45 91.20 -59.21
C LYS A 833 86.25 92.25 -59.97
N ALA A 834 85.64 93.37 -60.37
CA ALA A 834 86.33 94.49 -61.02
C ALA A 834 87.36 95.17 -60.11
N LEU A 835 87.09 95.28 -58.80
CA LEU A 835 88.04 95.79 -57.81
C LEU A 835 89.18 94.81 -57.55
N LEU A 836 88.92 93.50 -57.56
CA LEU A 836 89.93 92.45 -57.41
C LEU A 836 90.87 92.38 -58.63
N ASP A 837 90.33 92.48 -59.84
CA ASP A 837 91.10 92.53 -61.09
C ASP A 837 91.96 93.81 -61.16
N ARG A 838 91.43 94.97 -60.72
CA ARG A 838 92.16 96.25 -60.65
C ARG A 838 93.25 96.26 -59.56
N TYR A 839 93.05 95.54 -58.46
CA TYR A 839 94.08 95.33 -57.43
C TYR A 839 95.20 94.41 -57.92
N GLN A 840 94.89 93.37 -58.70
CA GLN A 840 95.90 92.51 -59.32
C GLN A 840 96.68 93.19 -60.47
N ASP A 841 96.05 94.10 -61.23
CA ASP A 841 96.73 94.93 -62.24
C ASP A 841 97.62 96.02 -61.64
N LEU A 842 97.39 96.45 -60.39
CA LEU A 842 98.26 97.39 -59.66
C LEU A 842 99.44 96.71 -58.95
N LEU A 843 99.45 95.37 -58.90
CA LEU A 843 100.51 94.53 -58.31
C LEU A 843 101.48 93.95 -59.36
N LYS A 844 101.26 94.25 -60.65
CA LYS A 844 102.18 94.03 -61.78
C LYS A 844 102.63 95.39 -62.32
#